data_AF-K3X6Y5-F1
#
_entry.id   AF-K3X6Y5-F1
#
_cell.length_a   1.000
_cell.length_b   1.000
_cell.length_c   1.000
_cell.angle_alpha   90.00
_cell.angle_beta   90.00
_cell.angle_gamma   90.00
#
_symmetry.space_group_name_H-M   'P 1'
#
loop_
_entity.id
_entity.type
_entity.pdbx_description
1 polymer ?
#
loop_
_entity_poly.entity_id
_entity_poly.type
_entity_poly.pdbx_seq_one_letter_code
_entity_poly.pdbx_strand_id
1 'polypeptide(L)'
;MSKNDMLYASVNQDDLECSDGSASTRMQFSRGPDADGRRAIVKKLLIGAFVLVPYVLLLAVILGVGKNSTSSDISAIVTGNKAEMEQVCAAQRIDKLSMKRNVYYDSSLISRPQRYAAVQQKGATLWFTGLSGSGKSTVGRALEKELLRRRVHVYRLDGDNVRIGLNRDLSFSEADRAESVRRVGEMSALFSEAGVITLVALVSPFRARRDEVRELHKKMNIPFYEVFVDVPVSVAADRDVKGLYKRAIKGEIKDFTGISSPYEEPLNPEIHLFTANMTLDDEVNLMIKVLEQEGLLTGVQEPPKGYPGVAVADGGNAVANFTTMFPDAPKTKKPSNFADLPRVLLRDEDVNWLQVIGEGWAAPLRGFMREGVYLQSLHFSSVLYDTDNLTEGQLSMHTPTNFSEYSTESVSKGKRVNMPVPIVLPINEATKTKIGSFSQVVLVSPAGDELALLNDPEIFAHRKEERITRTFGAVDNKHPYIREILLSGDYLLGGEIELLKRVQYHDDLDQYRLSPAELRKKFEAMNADVVLAFQTRNPTHAGHAYLMNNAREQLIQQGYKNPVLWLSPLGGWTKEDDVPLDVRVRQHEAILRDGMLDKESTVLAIWPSPMVYAGPREVQWHAKSRKNAGASFFVVGRDPAGIKRSDGDKDDIYNGDHGRFVLHMAPGMEDFNILSFSKVYYDVQDHKMKPMDKSRKQDFLSISGSRMRQMARDGLQKCEGDKIPDGWEKKPTCVPQGFMVKSGWDIMIDYYQNRESPRWIPFATQFAPPVVDSTRLFEQTGTFGRPDYKMLFKNDKGALISPWHDILLQEKKAEGKNEFNFVVEIPKGVAHKMEVNKEERHNPIMQDTTHGGTRGRDYLYGVPFFNYGLFPQTWEDPSVKDSKGNGGDNDPLDVVEIGVHQLPMGSVNPVKVLGSLELVDQGEVDHKILVISLDDPDASRINSVDDLKKVKPGVLEALVDWLKNYKIPEGKKVNEFAREEPTSSEEAIKIIMATHERWQKLKSGEISVKDSFFLG
;
A
#
# COMPACT_ATOMS: atom_id res chain seq x y z
N MET A 1 13.76 -31.58 8.19
CA MET A 1 13.19 -32.32 9.33
C MET A 1 14.32 -32.85 10.19
N SER A 2 14.53 -32.27 11.38
CA SER A 2 15.45 -32.78 12.40
C SER A 2 14.64 -33.34 13.57
N LYS A 3 15.20 -34.31 14.31
CA LYS A 3 14.48 -35.32 15.10
C LYS A 3 14.39 -35.00 16.61
N ASN A 4 14.44 -33.73 17.03
CA ASN A 4 14.67 -33.38 18.44
C ASN A 4 13.57 -32.60 19.19
N ASP A 5 12.40 -32.34 18.61
CA ASP A 5 11.39 -31.52 19.28
C ASP A 5 10.20 -32.35 19.80
N MET A 6 10.37 -32.94 20.99
CA MET A 6 9.26 -33.39 21.82
C MET A 6 9.26 -32.60 23.13
N LEU A 7 8.31 -31.69 23.28
CA LEU A 7 7.97 -31.06 24.56
C LEU A 7 6.45 -31.10 24.73
N TYR A 8 6.04 -31.72 25.85
CA TYR A 8 4.70 -31.85 26.43
C TYR A 8 3.85 -33.10 26.14
N ALA A 9 3.26 -33.62 27.22
CA ALA A 9 2.37 -34.77 27.27
C ALA A 9 0.90 -34.31 27.26
N SER A 10 0.08 -34.88 26.37
CA SER A 10 -1.37 -34.61 26.34
C SER A 10 -2.14 -35.44 27.37
N VAL A 11 -3.18 -34.84 27.96
CA VAL A 11 -4.19 -35.51 28.81
C VAL A 11 -5.47 -35.72 28.00
N ASN A 12 -5.98 -36.95 27.93
CA ASN A 12 -7.38 -37.21 27.58
C ASN A 12 -8.22 -37.30 28.85
N GLN A 13 -9.51 -36.95 28.76
CA GLN A 13 -10.43 -36.90 29.90
C GLN A 13 -10.65 -38.28 30.57
N ASP A 14 -10.35 -39.37 29.86
CA ASP A 14 -10.38 -40.75 30.37
C ASP A 14 -9.12 -41.13 31.17
N ASP A 15 -8.06 -40.30 31.16
CA ASP A 15 -6.81 -40.55 31.89
C ASP A 15 -6.89 -40.18 33.40
N LEU A 16 -8.05 -39.69 33.87
CA LEU A 16 -8.23 -39.13 35.22
C LEU A 16 -9.05 -39.97 36.20
N GLU A 17 -9.68 -41.07 35.76
CA GLU A 17 -10.51 -41.90 36.64
C GLU A 17 -9.71 -43.08 37.22
N CYS A 18 -9.59 -43.16 38.56
CA CYS A 18 -9.19 -44.41 39.22
C CYS A 18 -10.39 -45.35 39.14
N SER A 19 -10.28 -46.40 38.32
CA SER A 19 -11.32 -47.43 38.22
C SER A 19 -11.31 -48.31 39.48
N ASP A 20 -12.29 -48.15 40.35
CA ASP A 20 -12.62 -49.07 41.43
C ASP A 20 -13.49 -50.23 40.92
N GLY A 21 -13.15 -50.77 39.74
CA GLY A 21 -13.65 -52.06 39.25
C GLY A 21 -15.17 -52.26 39.17
N SER A 22 -16.03 -51.27 39.39
CA SER A 22 -17.47 -51.50 39.43
C SER A 22 -18.34 -50.32 38.95
N ALA A 23 -19.17 -50.65 37.96
CA ALA A 23 -20.43 -50.02 37.58
C ALA A 23 -20.45 -48.76 36.69
N SER A 24 -21.00 -49.03 35.50
CA SER A 24 -21.59 -48.13 34.51
C SER A 24 -22.55 -47.09 35.10
N THR A 25 -22.41 -45.82 34.73
CA THR A 25 -23.56 -44.90 34.59
C THR A 25 -23.31 -43.88 33.47
N ARG A 26 -24.29 -43.76 32.56
CA ARG A 26 -24.33 -42.86 31.41
C ARG A 26 -24.17 -41.39 31.82
N MET A 27 -23.24 -40.66 31.19
CA MET A 27 -23.32 -39.19 31.09
C MET A 27 -24.02 -38.77 29.80
N GLN A 28 -25.16 -38.09 29.97
CA GLN A 28 -25.73 -37.19 28.98
C GLN A 28 -25.02 -35.84 29.06
N PHE A 29 -24.47 -35.37 27.95
CA PHE A 29 -24.39 -33.93 27.67
C PHE A 29 -24.87 -33.67 26.25
N SER A 30 -25.81 -32.73 26.17
CA SER A 30 -26.57 -32.30 25.02
C SER A 30 -25.72 -31.62 23.95
N ARG A 31 -25.79 -32.11 22.71
CA ARG A 31 -25.58 -31.29 21.51
C ARG A 31 -26.96 -30.87 20.98
N GLY A 32 -27.15 -29.58 20.75
CA GLY A 32 -28.26 -29.08 19.93
C GLY A 32 -28.07 -29.50 18.46
N PRO A 33 -29.14 -29.72 17.67
CA PRO A 33 -29.06 -30.26 16.32
C PRO A 33 -29.19 -29.19 15.22
N ASP A 34 -28.48 -29.40 14.12
CA ASP A 34 -29.08 -29.51 12.77
C ASP A 34 -28.10 -30.32 11.90
N ALA A 35 -28.41 -31.55 11.48
CA ALA A 35 -29.45 -32.00 10.55
C ALA A 35 -29.06 -31.78 9.07
N ASP A 36 -28.24 -32.69 8.51
CA ASP A 36 -28.71 -33.62 7.47
C ASP A 36 -27.55 -34.44 6.89
N GLY A 37 -27.42 -35.68 7.35
CA GLY A 37 -26.44 -36.61 6.79
C GLY A 37 -26.75 -38.08 6.99
N ARG A 38 -27.91 -38.46 7.56
CA ARG A 38 -28.29 -39.87 7.76
C ARG A 38 -29.78 -40.14 7.55
N ARG A 39 -30.38 -39.50 6.54
CA ARG A 39 -31.75 -39.80 6.06
C ARG A 39 -31.84 -40.98 5.08
N ALA A 40 -30.88 -41.88 5.08
CA ALA A 40 -30.87 -43.04 4.18
C ALA A 40 -30.92 -44.43 4.86
N ILE A 41 -30.77 -44.54 6.20
CA ILE A 41 -30.58 -45.87 6.82
C ILE A 41 -31.62 -46.24 7.89
N VAL A 42 -32.34 -45.30 8.50
CA VAL A 42 -33.28 -45.62 9.61
C VAL A 42 -34.76 -45.67 9.17
N LYS A 43 -35.09 -45.30 7.92
CA LYS A 43 -36.45 -45.41 7.37
C LYS A 43 -36.94 -46.86 7.12
N LYS A 44 -36.16 -47.88 7.50
CA LYS A 44 -36.47 -49.30 7.32
C LYS A 44 -36.65 -50.11 8.60
N LEU A 45 -36.58 -49.50 9.78
CA LEU A 45 -36.80 -50.23 11.05
C LEU A 45 -37.77 -49.48 11.96
N LEU A 46 -38.93 -50.12 12.17
CA LEU A 46 -39.89 -49.91 13.26
C LEU A 46 -41.08 -48.97 12.99
N ILE A 47 -41.82 -49.31 11.94
CA ILE A 47 -43.28 -49.42 12.06
C ILE A 47 -43.53 -50.66 12.94
N GLY A 48 -44.02 -50.47 14.16
CA GLY A 48 -44.28 -51.59 15.09
C GLY A 48 -44.70 -51.13 16.48
N ALA A 49 -45.98 -50.78 16.61
CA ALA A 49 -46.79 -50.81 17.83
C ALA A 49 -46.30 -50.00 19.06
N PHE A 50 -46.84 -48.84 19.43
CA PHE A 50 -48.23 -48.58 19.85
C PHE A 50 -49.14 -49.81 19.90
N VAL A 51 -49.26 -50.43 21.07
CA VAL A 51 -50.49 -50.97 21.71
C VAL A 51 -50.06 -51.78 22.95
N LEU A 52 -50.79 -51.59 24.06
CA LEU A 52 -50.61 -52.08 25.44
C LEU A 52 -49.90 -51.07 26.37
N VAL A 53 -50.54 -50.19 27.18
CA VAL A 53 -51.79 -50.32 27.96
C VAL A 53 -51.75 -51.62 28.80
N PRO A 54 -52.11 -51.71 30.08
CA PRO A 54 -52.00 -50.82 31.24
C PRO A 54 -51.74 -51.66 32.54
N TYR A 55 -50.54 -51.71 33.10
CA TYR A 55 -50.30 -52.32 34.42
C TYR A 55 -49.09 -51.53 34.95
N VAL A 56 -49.14 -50.68 35.97
CA VAL A 56 -49.37 -51.00 37.37
C VAL A 56 -49.63 -49.65 38.08
N LEU A 57 -50.78 -49.05 37.80
CA LEU A 57 -51.33 -47.90 38.55
C LEU A 57 -52.37 -48.39 39.59
N LEU A 58 -52.20 -49.63 40.07
CA LEU A 58 -53.15 -50.33 40.95
C LEU A 58 -52.51 -50.88 42.25
N LEU A 59 -51.37 -50.34 42.69
CA LEU A 59 -50.73 -50.77 43.93
C LEU A 59 -50.20 -49.62 44.81
N ALA A 60 -50.62 -48.38 44.52
CA ALA A 60 -50.23 -47.19 45.28
C ALA A 60 -51.30 -46.68 46.29
N VAL A 61 -52.36 -47.46 46.60
CA VAL A 61 -53.47 -46.96 47.44
C VAL A 61 -53.89 -47.92 48.57
N ILE A 62 -53.18 -49.02 48.82
CA ILE A 62 -53.56 -49.94 49.91
C ILE A 62 -52.40 -50.05 50.91
N LEU A 63 -52.62 -49.43 52.08
CA LEU A 63 -51.93 -49.55 53.37
C LEU A 63 -50.83 -48.52 53.66
N GLY A 64 -51.22 -47.49 54.40
CA GLY A 64 -50.30 -46.60 55.11
C GLY A 64 -49.89 -47.12 56.51
N VAL A 65 -49.25 -46.19 57.23
CA VAL A 65 -48.91 -46.16 58.68
C VAL A 65 -47.52 -46.69 59.06
N GLY A 66 -46.72 -45.84 59.74
CA GLY A 66 -45.64 -46.28 60.64
C GLY A 66 -44.53 -45.25 60.88
N LYS A 67 -44.39 -44.77 62.13
CA LYS A 67 -43.42 -43.77 62.65
C LYS A 67 -42.07 -44.39 63.08
N ASN A 68 -41.04 -43.52 63.12
CA ASN A 68 -39.87 -43.40 64.04
C ASN A 68 -39.18 -44.65 64.63
N SER A 69 -37.85 -44.73 64.52
CA SER A 69 -36.87 -44.55 65.63
C SER A 69 -35.41 -44.89 65.21
N THR A 70 -34.50 -44.57 66.13
CA THR A 70 -33.08 -44.23 66.10
C THR A 70 -32.03 -45.35 65.94
N SER A 71 -30.87 -44.94 65.41
CA SER A 71 -29.46 -45.33 65.65
C SER A 71 -29.10 -46.64 66.40
N SER A 72 -28.20 -47.44 65.85
CA SER A 72 -26.78 -47.57 66.29
C SER A 72 -26.05 -48.71 65.55
N ASP A 73 -24.73 -48.55 65.42
CA ASP A 73 -23.69 -49.57 65.21
C ASP A 73 -23.41 -50.16 63.82
N ILE A 74 -22.70 -49.40 62.98
CA ILE A 74 -21.65 -49.94 62.08
C ILE A 74 -20.49 -48.93 61.99
N SER A 75 -19.55 -48.94 62.95
CA SER A 75 -18.36 -48.07 62.94
C SER A 75 -17.01 -48.81 62.93
N ALA A 76 -16.97 -50.11 62.57
CA ALA A 76 -15.74 -50.90 62.73
C ALA A 76 -15.14 -51.53 61.45
N ILE A 77 -15.63 -51.23 60.23
CA ILE A 77 -15.12 -51.89 58.98
C ILE A 77 -14.50 -50.92 57.95
N VAL A 78 -14.63 -49.60 58.10
CA VAL A 78 -14.28 -48.65 57.01
C VAL A 78 -12.87 -48.04 57.11
N THR A 79 -12.13 -48.25 58.20
CA THR A 79 -10.85 -47.51 58.43
C THR A 79 -9.59 -48.21 57.92
N GLY A 80 -9.67 -49.44 57.38
CA GLY A 80 -8.50 -50.18 56.88
C GLY A 80 -8.08 -49.86 55.44
N ASN A 81 -9.00 -49.44 54.56
CA ASN A 81 -8.79 -49.51 53.09
C ASN A 81 -8.46 -48.18 52.39
N LYS A 82 -8.51 -47.04 53.07
CA LYS A 82 -8.37 -45.72 52.39
C LYS A 82 -6.92 -45.34 52.09
N ALA A 83 -6.00 -45.67 52.99
CA ALA A 83 -4.58 -45.34 52.84
C ALA A 83 -3.88 -46.22 51.78
N GLU A 84 -4.23 -47.51 51.70
CA GLU A 84 -3.72 -48.41 50.66
C GLU A 84 -4.23 -48.02 49.26
N MET A 85 -5.49 -47.60 49.14
CA MET A 85 -6.08 -47.18 47.86
C MET A 85 -5.47 -45.87 47.33
N GLU A 86 -5.14 -44.92 48.21
CA GLU A 86 -4.42 -43.68 47.85
C GLU A 86 -2.96 -43.96 47.43
N GLN A 87 -2.26 -44.87 48.11
CA GLN A 87 -0.90 -45.28 47.73
C GLN A 87 -0.85 -46.00 46.37
N VAL A 88 -1.83 -46.87 46.08
CA VAL A 88 -1.94 -47.59 44.81
C VAL A 88 -2.26 -46.64 43.64
N CYS A 89 -3.20 -45.69 43.84
CA CYS A 89 -3.51 -44.67 42.82
C CYS A 89 -2.31 -43.72 42.56
N ALA A 90 -1.51 -43.40 43.59
CA ALA A 90 -0.29 -42.60 43.42
C ALA A 90 0.81 -43.34 42.64
N ALA A 91 1.02 -44.64 42.93
CA ALA A 91 2.01 -45.46 42.23
C ALA A 91 1.64 -45.69 40.74
N GLN A 92 0.36 -45.94 40.43
CA GLN A 92 -0.12 -46.11 39.05
C GLN A 92 0.00 -44.83 38.20
N ARG A 93 -0.08 -43.64 38.82
CA ARG A 93 0.14 -42.35 38.14
C ARG A 93 1.61 -42.17 37.75
N ILE A 94 2.54 -42.55 38.63
CA ILE A 94 3.99 -42.47 38.40
C ILE A 94 4.41 -43.41 37.26
N ASP A 95 3.86 -44.63 37.22
CA ASP A 95 4.21 -45.62 36.19
C ASP A 95 3.73 -45.19 34.78
N LYS A 96 2.55 -44.56 34.69
CA LYS A 96 1.99 -44.02 33.43
C LYS A 96 2.71 -42.76 32.91
N LEU A 97 3.37 -42.00 33.78
CA LEU A 97 4.21 -40.84 33.41
C LEU A 97 5.53 -41.24 32.73
N SER A 98 5.95 -42.51 32.85
CA SER A 98 7.24 -43.01 32.33
C SER A 98 7.22 -43.48 30.86
N MET A 99 6.06 -43.50 30.19
CA MET A 99 5.93 -43.99 28.81
C MET A 99 6.31 -42.94 27.76
N LYS A 100 7.20 -43.29 26.80
CA LYS A 100 7.48 -42.49 25.59
C LYS A 100 6.24 -42.40 24.70
N ARG A 101 5.83 -41.18 24.32
CA ARG A 101 4.67 -40.91 23.43
C ARG A 101 5.07 -40.08 22.22
N ASN A 102 4.54 -40.42 21.04
CA ASN A 102 4.82 -39.77 19.76
C ASN A 102 3.83 -38.61 19.53
N VAL A 103 4.21 -37.37 19.86
CA VAL A 103 3.44 -36.14 19.62
C VAL A 103 4.35 -35.13 18.90
N TYR A 104 3.81 -34.42 17.91
CA TYR A 104 4.54 -33.43 17.10
C TYR A 104 4.03 -32.02 17.40
N TYR A 105 4.95 -31.06 17.56
CA TYR A 105 4.63 -29.64 17.72
C TYR A 105 4.19 -29.05 16.38
N ASP A 106 3.02 -28.42 16.32
CA ASP A 106 2.59 -27.63 15.16
C ASP A 106 3.23 -26.23 15.26
N SER A 107 4.12 -25.92 14.31
CA SER A 107 4.86 -24.67 14.34
C SER A 107 3.94 -23.49 14.03
N SER A 108 3.67 -22.65 15.04
CA SER A 108 3.01 -21.35 14.84
C SER A 108 3.67 -20.56 13.69
N LEU A 109 2.85 -19.89 12.88
CA LEU A 109 3.31 -18.98 11.82
C LEU A 109 4.13 -17.78 12.35
N ILE A 110 4.12 -17.53 13.66
CA ILE A 110 4.78 -16.38 14.30
C ILE A 110 5.82 -16.88 15.32
N SER A 111 7.08 -16.53 15.08
CA SER A 111 8.18 -16.85 15.99
C SER A 111 8.09 -16.10 17.32
N ARG A 112 8.71 -16.63 18.38
CA ARG A 112 8.74 -15.96 19.69
C ARG A 112 9.34 -14.55 19.66
N PRO A 113 10.46 -14.28 18.94
CA PRO A 113 10.95 -12.91 18.80
C PRO A 113 9.95 -11.97 18.11
N GLN A 114 9.19 -12.45 17.12
CA GLN A 114 8.10 -11.65 16.51
C GLN A 114 6.97 -11.37 17.51
N ARG A 115 6.58 -12.35 18.33
CA ARG A 115 5.59 -12.15 19.42
C ARG A 115 6.05 -11.11 20.43
N TYR A 116 7.26 -11.27 20.97
CA TYR A 116 7.83 -10.36 21.98
C TYR A 116 7.92 -8.92 21.50
N ALA A 117 8.36 -8.77 20.25
CA ALA A 117 8.52 -7.46 19.71
C ALA A 117 7.12 -6.84 19.37
N ALA A 118 6.12 -7.63 18.94
CA ALA A 118 4.74 -7.15 18.78
C ALA A 118 4.10 -6.64 20.09
N VAL A 119 4.41 -7.25 21.23
CA VAL A 119 3.96 -6.77 22.56
C VAL A 119 4.92 -5.76 23.20
N GLN A 120 6.00 -5.39 22.51
CA GLN A 120 7.05 -4.48 22.98
C GLN A 120 7.69 -4.87 24.33
N GLN A 121 7.73 -6.16 24.64
CA GLN A 121 8.33 -6.70 25.87
C GLN A 121 8.76 -8.16 25.69
N LYS A 122 9.64 -8.64 26.55
CA LYS A 122 9.97 -10.07 26.62
C LYS A 122 9.18 -10.70 27.76
N GLY A 123 8.64 -11.89 27.53
CA GLY A 123 8.01 -12.65 28.60
C GLY A 123 9.06 -13.27 29.53
N ALA A 124 8.73 -13.36 30.82
CA ALA A 124 9.60 -13.86 31.86
C ALA A 124 8.77 -14.33 33.04
N THR A 125 9.26 -15.33 33.77
CA THR A 125 8.60 -15.82 34.99
C THR A 125 9.35 -15.33 36.22
N LEU A 126 8.66 -14.58 37.09
CA LEU A 126 9.15 -14.22 38.42
C LEU A 126 8.48 -15.15 39.43
N TRP A 127 9.26 -16.08 39.96
CA TRP A 127 8.80 -17.11 40.88
C TRP A 127 9.05 -16.70 42.34
N PHE A 128 8.04 -16.15 42.99
CA PHE A 128 8.11 -15.78 44.40
C PHE A 128 8.01 -17.02 45.29
N THR A 129 9.06 -17.28 46.07
CA THR A 129 9.11 -18.35 47.07
C THR A 129 9.41 -17.76 48.46
N GLY A 130 8.91 -18.41 49.51
CA GLY A 130 9.09 -17.97 50.89
C GLY A 130 8.02 -18.52 51.82
N LEU A 131 8.20 -18.31 53.13
CA LEU A 131 7.26 -18.76 54.16
C LEU A 131 5.85 -18.17 54.00
N SER A 132 4.82 -18.84 54.54
CA SER A 132 3.49 -18.22 54.63
C SER A 132 3.60 -16.89 55.40
N GLY A 133 2.95 -15.82 54.96
CA GLY A 133 3.08 -14.50 55.61
C GLY A 133 4.39 -13.74 55.31
N SER A 134 5.26 -14.23 54.42
CA SER A 134 6.50 -13.54 54.06
C SER A 134 6.33 -12.26 53.25
N GLY A 135 5.18 -12.07 52.60
CA GLY A 135 4.91 -10.87 51.79
C GLY A 135 4.77 -11.13 50.28
N LYS A 136 4.95 -12.37 49.80
CA LYS A 136 4.84 -12.75 48.37
C LYS A 136 3.65 -12.13 47.63
N SER A 137 2.43 -12.30 48.14
CA SER A 137 1.24 -11.75 47.49
C SER A 137 1.17 -10.23 47.58
N THR A 138 1.78 -9.60 48.60
CA THR A 138 1.84 -8.14 48.75
C THR A 138 2.78 -7.54 47.72
N VAL A 139 4.02 -8.03 47.67
CA VAL A 139 5.03 -7.56 46.71
C VAL A 139 4.63 -7.90 45.27
N GLY A 140 4.05 -9.07 45.02
CA GLY A 140 3.55 -9.46 43.70
C GLY A 140 2.42 -8.56 43.20
N ARG A 141 1.49 -8.12 44.06
CA ARG A 141 0.43 -7.17 43.68
C ARG A 141 0.97 -5.76 43.44
N ALA A 142 1.94 -5.32 44.24
CA ALA A 142 2.57 -4.02 44.08
C ALA A 142 3.37 -3.95 42.76
N LEU A 143 4.13 -4.99 42.45
CA LEU A 143 4.85 -5.11 41.20
C LEU A 143 3.89 -5.21 39.99
N GLU A 144 2.84 -6.02 40.08
CA GLU A 144 1.77 -6.12 39.07
C GLU A 144 1.20 -4.73 38.75
N LYS A 145 0.88 -3.94 39.78
CA LYS A 145 0.37 -2.57 39.63
C LYS A 145 1.37 -1.65 38.94
N GLU A 146 2.65 -1.69 39.31
CA GLU A 146 3.67 -0.82 38.71
C GLU A 146 3.96 -1.20 37.25
N LEU A 147 4.02 -2.50 36.93
CA LEU A 147 4.19 -2.98 35.56
C LEU A 147 3.00 -2.58 34.68
N LEU A 148 1.76 -2.74 35.17
CA LEU A 148 0.56 -2.28 34.44
C LEU A 148 0.55 -0.75 34.23
N ARG A 149 1.01 0.03 35.21
CA ARG A 149 1.14 1.49 35.08
C ARG A 149 2.11 1.87 33.96
N ARG A 150 3.14 1.05 33.74
CA ARG A 150 4.11 1.17 32.64
C ARG A 150 3.63 0.53 31.32
N ARG A 151 2.37 0.09 31.26
CA ARG A 151 1.75 -0.60 30.11
C ARG A 151 2.42 -1.93 29.74
N VAL A 152 3.03 -2.59 30.71
CA VAL A 152 3.63 -3.92 30.53
C VAL A 152 2.55 -4.99 30.79
N HIS A 153 2.42 -5.93 29.87
CA HIS A 153 1.57 -7.11 29.99
C HIS A 153 2.13 -8.04 31.07
N VAL A 154 1.40 -8.13 32.18
CA VAL A 154 1.75 -8.92 33.35
C VAL A 154 0.53 -9.74 33.79
N TYR A 155 0.76 -10.94 34.31
CA TYR A 155 -0.30 -11.76 34.90
C TYR A 155 0.20 -12.49 36.14
N ARG A 156 -0.60 -12.50 37.21
CA ARG A 156 -0.23 -13.12 38.48
C ARG A 156 -0.94 -14.45 38.71
N LEU A 157 -0.17 -15.52 38.88
CA LEU A 157 -0.62 -16.84 39.32
C LEU A 157 -0.38 -16.96 40.83
N ASP A 158 -1.44 -16.90 41.62
CA ASP A 158 -1.41 -16.99 43.08
C ASP A 158 -2.02 -18.32 43.53
N GLY A 159 -1.55 -18.87 44.64
CA GLY A 159 -2.16 -20.07 45.23
C GLY A 159 -3.67 -19.94 45.37
N ASP A 160 -4.18 -18.75 45.70
CA ASP A 160 -5.61 -18.51 45.86
C ASP A 160 -6.39 -18.54 44.53
N ASN A 161 -5.80 -18.11 43.39
CA ASN A 161 -6.50 -18.09 42.09
C ASN A 161 -6.37 -19.41 41.31
N VAL A 162 -5.26 -20.12 41.45
CA VAL A 162 -5.06 -21.41 40.77
C VAL A 162 -5.86 -22.51 41.46
N ARG A 163 -5.99 -22.47 42.80
CA ARG A 163 -6.70 -23.50 43.58
C ARG A 163 -8.22 -23.51 43.40
N ILE A 164 -8.83 -22.42 42.96
CA ILE A 164 -10.26 -22.40 42.63
C ILE A 164 -10.56 -23.03 41.25
N GLY A 165 -9.55 -23.18 40.40
CA GLY A 165 -9.68 -23.66 39.02
C GLY A 165 -8.73 -24.82 38.72
N LEU A 166 -7.56 -24.51 38.14
CA LEU A 166 -6.58 -25.47 37.63
C LEU A 166 -6.11 -26.51 38.66
N ASN A 167 -6.07 -26.14 39.95
CA ASN A 167 -5.61 -27.00 41.04
C ASN A 167 -6.72 -27.33 42.05
N ARG A 168 -8.00 -27.28 41.64
CA ARG A 168 -9.14 -27.55 42.54
C ARG A 168 -9.22 -29.00 43.02
N ASP A 169 -8.59 -29.91 42.29
CA ASP A 169 -8.52 -31.36 42.56
C ASP A 169 -7.38 -31.73 43.52
N LEU A 170 -6.50 -30.79 43.87
CA LEU A 170 -5.29 -31.05 44.66
C LEU A 170 -5.52 -30.73 46.15
N SER A 171 -5.10 -31.66 47.02
CA SER A 171 -5.15 -31.48 48.47
C SER A 171 -3.90 -30.76 49.02
N PHE A 172 -3.56 -30.97 50.29
CA PHE A 172 -2.39 -30.40 50.95
C PHE A 172 -1.27 -31.41 51.21
N SER A 173 -1.36 -32.63 50.66
CA SER A 173 -0.31 -33.64 50.73
C SER A 173 0.98 -33.16 50.03
N GLU A 174 2.12 -33.76 50.35
CA GLU A 174 3.39 -33.42 49.71
C GLU A 174 3.35 -33.65 48.18
N ALA A 175 2.77 -34.78 47.75
CA ALA A 175 2.60 -35.12 46.34
C ALA A 175 1.71 -34.10 45.60
N ASP A 176 0.60 -33.67 46.20
CA ASP A 176 -0.30 -32.68 45.59
C ASP A 176 0.33 -31.28 45.57
N ARG A 177 1.16 -30.93 46.56
CA ARG A 177 1.96 -29.69 46.53
C ARG A 177 2.98 -29.72 45.41
N ALA A 178 3.65 -30.86 45.18
CA ALA A 178 4.58 -31.03 44.08
C ALA A 178 3.86 -30.90 42.72
N GLU A 179 2.70 -31.54 42.56
CA GLU A 179 1.91 -31.43 41.33
C GLU A 179 1.38 -30.00 41.11
N SER A 180 0.99 -29.30 42.17
CA SER A 180 0.58 -27.90 42.12
C SER A 180 1.71 -27.00 41.59
N VAL A 181 2.94 -27.19 42.09
CA VAL A 181 4.13 -26.48 41.60
C VAL A 181 4.42 -26.82 40.14
N ARG A 182 4.32 -28.10 39.76
CA ARG A 182 4.51 -28.54 38.36
C ARG A 182 3.50 -27.88 37.41
N ARG A 183 2.19 -27.97 37.70
CA ARG A 183 1.11 -27.39 36.87
C ARG A 183 1.27 -25.88 36.71
N VAL A 184 1.58 -25.17 37.79
CA VAL A 184 1.80 -23.72 37.74
C VAL A 184 3.10 -23.38 37.01
N GLY A 185 4.14 -24.20 37.17
CA GLY A 185 5.37 -24.10 36.40
C GLY A 185 5.13 -24.16 34.90
N GLU A 186 4.38 -25.15 34.44
CA GLU A 186 3.98 -25.29 33.03
C GLU A 186 3.15 -24.11 32.54
N MET A 187 2.13 -23.73 33.30
CA MET A 187 1.28 -22.60 32.96
C MET A 187 2.10 -21.30 32.84
N SER A 188 3.02 -21.07 33.77
CA SER A 188 3.88 -19.88 33.77
C SER A 188 4.82 -19.83 32.58
N ALA A 189 5.33 -21.00 32.15
CA ALA A 189 6.17 -21.07 30.97
C ALA A 189 5.38 -20.69 29.70
N LEU A 190 4.13 -21.16 29.56
CA LEU A 190 3.28 -20.81 28.41
C LEU A 190 2.93 -19.32 28.36
N PHE A 191 2.59 -18.70 29.50
CA PHE A 191 2.36 -17.25 29.56
C PHE A 191 3.61 -16.45 29.18
N SER A 192 4.77 -16.86 29.71
CA SER A 192 6.05 -16.21 29.43
C SER A 192 6.52 -16.45 27.99
N GLU A 193 6.19 -17.57 27.38
CA GLU A 193 6.42 -17.81 25.95
C GLU A 193 5.55 -16.87 25.08
N ALA A 194 4.33 -16.55 25.53
CA ALA A 194 3.43 -15.61 24.86
C ALA A 194 3.83 -14.13 24.99
N GLY A 195 4.87 -13.82 25.78
CA GLY A 195 5.37 -12.46 25.98
C GLY A 195 4.87 -11.79 27.25
N VAL A 196 4.13 -12.49 28.12
CA VAL A 196 3.63 -11.97 29.38
C VAL A 196 4.71 -12.08 30.47
N ILE A 197 4.85 -11.06 31.32
CA ILE A 197 5.62 -11.21 32.56
C ILE A 197 4.74 -11.94 33.58
N THR A 198 5.08 -13.17 33.91
CA THR A 198 4.27 -14.02 34.79
C THR A 198 4.78 -13.93 36.21
N LEU A 199 3.94 -13.48 37.14
CA LEU A 199 4.25 -13.40 38.56
C LEU A 199 3.66 -14.62 39.28
N VAL A 200 4.48 -15.51 39.80
CA VAL A 200 4.01 -16.72 40.50
C VAL A 200 4.20 -16.57 42.00
N ALA A 201 3.11 -16.51 42.77
CA ALA A 201 3.14 -16.41 44.23
C ALA A 201 2.69 -17.72 44.89
N LEU A 202 3.65 -18.64 45.10
CA LEU A 202 3.41 -19.92 45.78
C LEU A 202 4.37 -20.11 46.95
N VAL A 203 3.98 -20.89 47.97
CA VAL A 203 4.90 -21.24 49.06
C VAL A 203 6.10 -22.04 48.51
N SER A 204 5.84 -22.99 47.60
CA SER A 204 6.84 -23.79 46.87
C SER A 204 8.05 -24.21 47.73
N PRO A 205 7.85 -24.96 48.83
CA PRO A 205 8.84 -25.10 49.90
C PRO A 205 10.06 -25.96 49.54
N PHE A 206 9.94 -26.87 48.58
CA PHE A 206 10.99 -27.82 48.22
C PHE A 206 11.84 -27.28 47.07
N ARG A 207 13.16 -27.22 47.25
CA ARG A 207 14.10 -26.74 46.22
C ARG A 207 13.99 -27.55 44.95
N ALA A 208 14.02 -28.87 45.05
CA ALA A 208 13.98 -29.78 43.90
C ALA A 208 12.80 -29.48 42.94
N ARG A 209 11.64 -29.07 43.47
CA ARG A 209 10.47 -28.72 42.65
C ARG A 209 10.60 -27.36 41.98
N ARG A 210 11.26 -26.39 42.61
CA ARG A 210 11.57 -25.09 41.99
C ARG A 210 12.63 -25.26 40.92
N ASP A 211 13.63 -26.11 41.16
CA ASP A 211 14.68 -26.46 40.20
C ASP A 211 14.10 -27.15 38.95
N GLU A 212 13.09 -28.01 39.10
CA GLU A 212 12.36 -28.61 37.97
C GLU A 212 11.68 -27.54 37.09
N VAL A 213 11.04 -26.54 37.70
CA VAL A 213 10.41 -25.41 36.97
C VAL A 213 11.46 -24.52 36.31
N ARG A 214 12.58 -24.27 36.98
CA ARG A 214 13.73 -23.53 36.43
C ARG A 214 14.30 -24.23 35.20
N GLU A 215 14.53 -25.54 35.28
CA GLU A 215 15.04 -26.34 34.16
C GLU A 215 14.04 -26.43 33.00
N LEU A 216 12.73 -26.43 33.28
CA LEU A 216 11.70 -26.31 32.25
C LEU A 216 11.84 -24.99 31.47
N HIS A 217 11.90 -23.85 32.17
CA HIS A 217 12.04 -22.54 31.53
C HIS A 217 13.35 -22.43 30.74
N LYS A 218 14.44 -22.98 31.28
CA LYS A 218 15.74 -23.06 30.60
C LYS A 218 15.67 -23.88 29.31
N LYS A 219 15.01 -25.05 29.31
CA LYS A 219 14.80 -25.87 28.10
C LYS A 219 14.00 -25.14 27.04
N MET A 220 13.00 -24.36 27.45
CA MET A 220 12.22 -23.51 26.55
C MET A 220 12.94 -22.22 26.17
N ASN A 221 14.11 -21.93 26.73
CA ASN A 221 14.83 -20.67 26.56
C ASN A 221 13.97 -19.44 26.94
N ILE A 222 13.32 -19.51 28.10
CA ILE A 222 12.49 -18.44 28.70
C ILE A 222 13.19 -17.96 29.98
N PRO A 223 13.31 -16.63 30.21
CA PRO A 223 13.86 -16.09 31.45
C PRO A 223 13.06 -16.52 32.69
N PHE A 224 13.75 -17.00 33.71
CA PHE A 224 13.19 -17.41 35.00
C PHE A 224 13.97 -16.76 36.13
N TYR A 225 13.27 -16.03 37.00
CA TYR A 225 13.84 -15.34 38.14
C TYR A 225 13.21 -15.91 39.42
N GLU A 226 13.99 -16.62 40.21
CA GLU A 226 13.56 -17.04 41.53
C GLU A 226 13.69 -15.86 42.50
N VAL A 227 12.53 -15.42 43.01
CA VAL A 227 12.44 -14.31 43.96
C VAL A 227 12.29 -14.87 45.36
N PHE A 228 13.37 -14.87 46.13
CA PHE A 228 13.34 -15.29 47.52
C PHE A 228 12.81 -14.17 48.41
N VAL A 229 11.58 -14.34 48.88
CA VAL A 229 10.92 -13.42 49.82
C VAL A 229 11.25 -13.88 51.24
N ASP A 230 12.41 -13.42 51.71
CA ASP A 230 13.04 -13.82 52.95
C ASP A 230 12.46 -13.06 54.14
N VAL A 231 12.09 -13.83 55.15
CA VAL A 231 11.66 -13.33 56.45
C VAL A 231 11.94 -14.41 57.50
N PRO A 232 12.42 -14.04 58.70
CA PRO A 232 12.50 -15.00 59.79
C PRO A 232 11.12 -15.59 60.14
N VAL A 233 11.08 -16.88 60.48
CA VAL A 233 9.84 -17.60 60.87
C VAL A 233 9.12 -16.88 62.01
N SER A 234 9.86 -16.33 62.98
CA SER A 234 9.31 -15.55 64.10
C SER A 234 8.50 -14.35 63.61
N VAL A 235 9.08 -13.56 62.70
CA VAL A 235 8.42 -12.36 62.13
C VAL A 235 7.22 -12.76 61.25
N ALA A 236 7.31 -13.86 60.50
CA ALA A 236 6.18 -14.37 59.73
C ALA A 236 5.02 -14.85 60.63
N ALA A 237 5.37 -15.51 61.74
CA ALA A 237 4.42 -15.97 62.75
C ALA A 237 3.82 -14.81 63.56
N ASP A 238 4.55 -13.72 63.79
CA ASP A 238 4.01 -12.51 64.40
C ASP A 238 3.02 -11.78 63.48
N ARG A 239 3.32 -11.74 62.17
CA ARG A 239 2.42 -11.14 61.15
C ARG A 239 1.10 -11.91 61.01
N ASP A 240 1.14 -13.25 61.10
CA ASP A 240 0.04 -14.23 60.95
C ASP A 240 -1.21 -13.75 60.18
N VAL A 241 -1.00 -13.23 58.97
CA VAL A 241 -2.02 -12.49 58.20
C VAL A 241 -3.30 -13.30 57.96
N LYS A 242 -3.19 -14.63 57.87
CA LYS A 242 -4.30 -15.57 57.61
C LYS A 242 -4.69 -16.40 58.85
N GLY A 243 -4.11 -16.14 60.02
CA GLY A 243 -4.35 -16.92 61.24
C GLY A 243 -3.84 -18.38 61.18
N LEU A 244 -2.97 -18.69 60.22
CA LEU A 244 -2.53 -20.06 59.92
C LEU A 244 -1.44 -20.53 60.88
N TYR A 245 -0.56 -19.64 61.35
CA TYR A 245 0.48 -20.00 62.30
C TYR A 245 -0.11 -20.35 63.65
N LYS A 246 -1.07 -19.57 64.16
CA LYS A 246 -1.79 -19.87 65.41
C LYS A 246 -2.49 -21.23 65.37
N ARG A 247 -3.07 -21.61 64.21
CA ARG A 247 -3.75 -22.90 64.02
C ARG A 247 -2.78 -24.06 63.86
N ALA A 248 -1.66 -23.85 63.17
CA ALA A 248 -0.61 -24.85 63.03
C ALA A 248 0.08 -25.15 64.37
N ILE A 249 0.36 -24.14 65.20
CA ILE A 249 0.93 -24.32 66.56
C ILE A 249 -0.02 -25.09 67.48
N LYS A 250 -1.34 -24.91 67.33
CA LYS A 250 -2.37 -25.69 68.04
C LYS A 250 -2.55 -27.13 67.51
N GLY A 251 -1.83 -27.52 66.47
CA GLY A 251 -1.94 -28.85 65.84
C GLY A 251 -3.17 -29.04 64.94
N GLU A 252 -3.91 -27.97 64.64
CA GLU A 252 -5.11 -28.03 63.79
C GLU A 252 -4.77 -28.14 62.29
N ILE A 253 -3.57 -27.73 61.88
CA ILE A 253 -3.04 -27.85 60.51
C ILE A 253 -1.80 -28.74 60.55
N LYS A 254 -1.92 -29.94 59.98
CA LYS A 254 -0.79 -30.87 59.81
C LYS A 254 0.08 -30.44 58.63
N ASP A 255 1.39 -30.71 58.70
CA ASP A 255 2.38 -30.47 57.64
C ASP A 255 2.47 -29.01 57.16
N PHE A 256 2.42 -28.06 58.09
CA PHE A 256 2.55 -26.63 57.81
C PHE A 256 4.02 -26.23 57.62
N THR A 257 4.34 -25.67 56.45
CA THR A 257 5.69 -25.23 56.09
C THR A 257 6.21 -24.17 57.07
N GLY A 258 7.39 -24.43 57.65
CA GLY A 258 8.04 -23.56 58.65
C GLY A 258 7.73 -23.92 60.11
N ILE A 259 6.83 -24.91 60.37
CA ILE A 259 6.55 -25.43 61.72
C ILE A 259 6.69 -26.95 61.76
N SER A 260 5.87 -27.68 61.00
CA SER A 260 5.85 -29.15 60.97
C SER A 260 6.34 -29.77 59.66
N SER A 261 6.56 -28.94 58.63
CA SER A 261 7.18 -29.31 57.35
C SER A 261 8.31 -28.31 57.03
N PRO A 262 9.45 -28.74 56.47
CA PRO A 262 10.58 -27.84 56.22
C PRO A 262 10.29 -26.85 55.08
N TYR A 263 10.90 -25.66 55.16
CA TYR A 263 11.08 -24.77 54.02
C TYR A 263 12.55 -24.82 53.62
N GLU A 264 12.83 -25.17 52.37
CA GLU A 264 14.18 -25.21 51.85
C GLU A 264 14.47 -23.91 51.10
N GLU A 265 15.29 -23.06 51.72
CA GLU A 265 15.70 -21.78 51.16
C GLU A 265 16.44 -21.96 49.82
N PRO A 266 16.19 -21.11 48.82
CA PRO A 266 16.92 -21.17 47.56
C PRO A 266 18.39 -20.83 47.77
N LEU A 267 19.28 -21.59 47.13
CA LEU A 267 20.73 -21.39 47.28
C LEU A 267 21.25 -20.22 46.44
N ASN A 268 20.67 -20.00 45.26
CA ASN A 268 21.09 -18.97 44.31
C ASN A 268 19.85 -18.28 43.70
N PRO A 269 19.05 -17.55 44.50
CA PRO A 269 17.94 -16.79 43.93
C PRO A 269 18.46 -15.61 43.10
N GLU A 270 17.85 -15.36 41.94
CA GLU A 270 18.18 -14.19 41.12
C GLU A 270 17.82 -12.87 41.82
N ILE A 271 16.78 -12.89 42.65
CA ILE A 271 16.34 -11.72 43.41
C ILE A 271 16.10 -12.16 44.87
N HIS A 272 16.79 -11.53 45.80
CA HIS A 272 16.62 -11.78 47.24
C HIS A 272 16.02 -10.54 47.90
N LEU A 273 14.83 -10.69 48.48
CA LEU A 273 14.10 -9.63 49.17
C LEU A 273 14.11 -9.90 50.67
N PHE A 274 14.86 -9.09 51.43
CA PHE A 274 14.87 -9.17 52.89
C PHE A 274 13.76 -8.28 53.49
N THR A 275 12.54 -8.82 53.50
CA THR A 275 11.30 -8.07 53.79
C THR A 275 11.16 -7.56 55.23
N ALA A 276 12.10 -7.91 56.12
CA ALA A 276 12.18 -7.36 57.46
C ALA A 276 12.87 -5.99 57.49
N ASN A 277 13.76 -5.69 56.53
CA ASN A 277 14.51 -4.42 56.49
C ASN A 277 14.29 -3.60 55.21
N MET A 278 13.43 -4.05 54.31
CA MET A 278 13.07 -3.33 53.09
C MET A 278 11.66 -2.76 53.21
N THR A 279 11.44 -1.59 52.61
CA THR A 279 10.06 -1.12 52.36
C THR A 279 9.50 -1.80 51.11
N LEU A 280 8.17 -1.83 50.96
CA LEU A 280 7.53 -2.38 49.76
C LEU A 280 7.98 -1.68 48.48
N ASP A 281 8.24 -0.37 48.55
CA ASP A 281 8.73 0.40 47.41
C ASP A 281 10.16 0.01 47.05
N ASP A 282 11.04 -0.24 48.04
CA ASP A 282 12.40 -0.72 47.81
C ASP A 282 12.40 -2.11 47.14
N GLU A 283 11.51 -3.01 47.59
CA GLU A 283 11.32 -4.35 47.02
C GLU A 283 10.89 -4.26 45.53
N VAL A 284 9.91 -3.42 45.22
CA VAL A 284 9.42 -3.23 43.84
C VAL A 284 10.50 -2.58 42.97
N ASN A 285 11.17 -1.53 43.47
CA ASN A 285 12.20 -0.81 42.72
C ASN A 285 13.38 -1.71 42.37
N LEU A 286 13.80 -2.58 43.30
CA LEU A 286 14.86 -3.55 43.04
C LEU A 286 14.48 -4.49 41.89
N MET A 287 13.27 -5.04 41.91
CA MET A 287 12.82 -5.94 40.84
C MET A 287 12.69 -5.20 39.52
N ILE A 288 12.10 -4.01 39.48
CA ILE A 288 12.01 -3.20 38.25
C ILE A 288 13.39 -2.95 37.66
N LYS A 289 14.38 -2.60 38.50
CA LYS A 289 15.77 -2.39 38.06
C LYS A 289 16.36 -3.64 37.42
N VAL A 290 16.14 -4.82 38.00
CA VAL A 290 16.58 -6.10 37.41
C VAL A 290 15.89 -6.33 36.06
N LEU A 291 14.57 -6.12 35.97
CA LEU A 291 13.84 -6.30 34.70
C LEU A 291 14.30 -5.34 33.60
N GLU A 292 14.66 -4.10 33.96
CA GLU A 292 15.22 -3.10 33.05
C GLU A 292 16.63 -3.50 32.56
N GLN A 293 17.51 -3.92 33.48
CA GLN A 293 18.88 -4.35 33.16
C GLN A 293 18.91 -5.55 32.21
N GLU A 294 17.98 -6.48 32.41
CA GLU A 294 17.81 -7.67 31.57
C GLU A 294 17.09 -7.38 30.25
N GLY A 295 16.65 -6.12 30.04
CA GLY A 295 15.97 -5.68 28.83
C GLY A 295 14.64 -6.39 28.60
N LEU A 296 13.93 -6.76 29.67
CA LEU A 296 12.63 -7.43 29.59
C LEU A 296 11.49 -6.46 29.27
N LEU A 297 11.68 -5.18 29.60
CA LEU A 297 10.68 -4.13 29.41
C LEU A 297 10.80 -3.40 28.06
N THR A 298 11.70 -3.83 27.17
CA THR A 298 12.09 -3.07 25.95
C THR A 298 12.02 -3.87 24.65
N GLY A 299 11.23 -4.94 24.58
CA GLY A 299 11.09 -5.78 23.38
C GLY A 299 12.40 -6.42 22.89
N VAL A 300 12.48 -6.80 21.61
CA VAL A 300 13.70 -7.38 21.00
C VAL A 300 14.51 -6.25 20.34
N GLN A 301 15.81 -6.15 20.66
CA GLN A 301 16.70 -5.07 20.16
C GLN A 301 16.84 -5.07 18.63
N GLU A 302 16.89 -6.25 18.02
CA GLU A 302 16.89 -6.44 16.57
C GLU A 302 15.71 -7.35 16.21
N PRO A 303 14.61 -6.77 15.70
CA PRO A 303 13.47 -7.57 15.34
C PRO A 303 13.78 -8.48 14.14
N PRO A 304 13.27 -9.73 14.09
CA PRO A 304 13.52 -10.63 12.96
C PRO A 304 13.03 -10.02 11.64
N LYS A 305 13.63 -10.41 10.51
CA LYS A 305 13.05 -10.10 9.19
C LYS A 305 11.58 -10.57 9.15
N GLY A 306 10.67 -9.68 8.73
CA GLY A 306 9.22 -9.92 8.81
C GLY A 306 8.59 -9.51 10.16
N TYR A 307 9.28 -8.66 10.92
CA TYR A 307 8.73 -7.95 12.08
C TYR A 307 7.83 -6.78 11.65
N PRO A 308 6.69 -6.50 12.32
CA PRO A 308 5.76 -5.48 11.89
C PRO A 308 6.24 -4.09 12.33
N GLY A 309 7.34 -3.63 11.75
CA GLY A 309 7.60 -2.20 11.52
C GLY A 309 6.87 -1.68 10.28
N VAL A 310 6.23 -2.59 9.53
CA VAL A 310 5.46 -2.39 8.31
C VAL A 310 4.09 -3.01 8.56
N ALA A 311 2.99 -2.25 8.39
CA ALA A 311 1.67 -2.80 8.67
C ALA A 311 1.39 -4.07 7.84
N VAL A 312 0.71 -5.02 8.48
CA VAL A 312 0.17 -6.20 7.81
C VAL A 312 -1.00 -5.73 6.93
N ALA A 313 -0.98 -6.09 5.66
CA ALA A 313 -2.09 -5.76 4.77
C ALA A 313 -3.38 -6.45 5.22
N ASP A 314 -4.52 -5.85 4.88
CA ASP A 314 -5.83 -6.41 5.23
C ASP A 314 -6.02 -7.80 4.57
N GLY A 315 -6.16 -8.84 5.40
CA GLY A 315 -6.17 -10.24 4.96
C GLY A 315 -4.94 -11.06 5.39
N GLY A 316 -3.95 -10.45 6.05
CA GLY A 316 -2.81 -11.17 6.63
C GLY A 316 -1.78 -11.65 5.60
N ASN A 317 -1.08 -12.77 5.88
CA ASN A 317 -0.13 -13.39 4.95
C ASN A 317 -0.81 -13.90 3.65
N ALA A 318 -2.14 -14.02 3.62
CA ALA A 318 -2.87 -14.26 2.37
C ALA A 318 -2.67 -13.13 1.36
N VAL A 319 -2.28 -11.92 1.79
CA VAL A 319 -1.84 -10.78 0.95
C VAL A 319 -0.39 -10.86 0.53
N ALA A 320 0.48 -11.51 1.30
CA ALA A 320 1.81 -11.89 0.80
C ALA A 320 1.71 -12.96 -0.32
N ASN A 321 0.62 -13.74 -0.31
CA ASN A 321 0.20 -14.65 -1.37
C ASN A 321 -0.94 -14.09 -2.25
N PHE A 322 -1.30 -12.79 -2.13
CA PHE A 322 -1.97 -12.13 -3.24
C PHE A 322 -0.92 -12.19 -4.30
N THR A 323 -1.10 -13.13 -5.23
CA THR A 323 -0.28 -13.22 -6.41
C THR A 323 -0.27 -11.80 -6.93
N THR A 324 0.84 -11.12 -6.76
CA THR A 324 1.10 -9.86 -7.44
C THR A 324 0.81 -10.20 -8.89
N MET A 325 -0.28 -9.66 -9.42
CA MET A 325 -0.55 -9.67 -10.84
C MET A 325 0.31 -8.57 -11.48
N PHE A 326 1.59 -8.38 -11.15
CA PHE A 326 2.74 -9.18 -11.57
C PHE A 326 3.99 -8.52 -11.00
N PRO A 327 5.09 -9.25 -10.72
CA PRO A 327 6.40 -8.63 -10.71
C PRO A 327 6.88 -8.39 -12.14
N ASP A 328 6.76 -9.34 -13.07
CA ASP A 328 7.48 -9.23 -14.37
C ASP A 328 6.84 -9.92 -15.61
N ALA A 329 5.66 -10.57 -15.54
CA ALA A 329 5.00 -11.13 -16.73
C ALA A 329 3.52 -11.53 -16.50
N PRO A 330 2.60 -11.34 -17.46
CA PRO A 330 1.23 -11.82 -17.34
C PRO A 330 1.16 -13.35 -17.24
N LYS A 331 0.60 -13.85 -16.14
CA LYS A 331 0.43 -15.29 -15.89
C LYS A 331 -0.76 -15.90 -16.65
N THR A 332 -1.75 -15.08 -17.02
CA THR A 332 -2.98 -15.57 -17.65
C THR A 332 -2.80 -15.71 -19.16
N LYS A 333 -2.94 -16.93 -19.68
CA LYS A 333 -3.06 -17.17 -21.12
C LYS A 333 -4.46 -16.77 -21.58
N LYS A 334 -4.55 -16.04 -22.70
CA LYS A 334 -5.82 -15.74 -23.36
C LYS A 334 -6.58 -17.06 -23.63
N PRO A 335 -7.87 -17.18 -23.28
CA PRO A 335 -8.66 -18.36 -23.58
C PRO A 335 -8.80 -18.57 -25.10
N SER A 336 -9.14 -19.79 -25.52
CA SER A 336 -9.24 -20.14 -26.94
C SER A 336 -10.30 -19.35 -27.71
N ASN A 337 -11.37 -18.92 -27.03
CA ASN A 337 -12.45 -18.10 -27.56
C ASN A 337 -12.27 -16.60 -27.29
N PHE A 338 -11.07 -16.14 -26.90
CA PHE A 338 -10.82 -14.74 -26.52
C PHE A 338 -11.26 -13.74 -27.61
N ALA A 339 -11.10 -14.10 -28.88
CA ALA A 339 -11.52 -13.28 -30.01
C ALA A 339 -13.04 -13.04 -30.06
N ASP A 340 -13.85 -13.90 -29.44
CA ASP A 340 -15.32 -13.85 -29.44
C ASP A 340 -15.90 -13.18 -28.19
N LEU A 341 -15.08 -12.92 -27.16
CA LEU A 341 -15.54 -12.34 -25.89
C LEU A 341 -16.02 -10.89 -26.08
N PRO A 342 -17.07 -10.44 -25.37
CA PRO A 342 -17.50 -9.05 -25.45
C PRO A 342 -16.42 -8.11 -24.87
N ARG A 343 -16.14 -7.02 -25.59
CA ARG A 343 -15.23 -5.95 -25.15
C ARG A 343 -16.04 -4.86 -24.45
N VAL A 344 -15.59 -4.49 -23.25
CA VAL A 344 -16.10 -3.38 -22.43
C VAL A 344 -15.05 -2.27 -22.41
N LEU A 345 -15.42 -1.10 -22.94
CA LEU A 345 -14.55 0.07 -22.96
C LEU A 345 -14.51 0.71 -21.57
N LEU A 346 -13.31 0.97 -21.06
CA LEU A 346 -13.05 1.69 -19.83
C LEU A 346 -12.90 3.18 -20.12
N ARG A 347 -13.31 4.04 -19.19
CA ARG A 347 -12.90 5.45 -19.16
C ARG A 347 -11.54 5.58 -18.47
N ASP A 348 -10.93 6.75 -18.54
CA ASP A 348 -9.64 7.01 -17.90
C ASP A 348 -9.68 6.74 -16.38
N GLU A 349 -10.76 7.13 -15.70
CA GLU A 349 -10.92 6.87 -14.26
C GLU A 349 -11.09 5.38 -13.96
N ASP A 350 -11.72 4.64 -14.87
CA ASP A 350 -11.94 3.20 -14.74
C ASP A 350 -10.61 2.44 -14.89
N VAL A 351 -9.68 2.93 -15.73
CA VAL A 351 -8.30 2.42 -15.83
C VAL A 351 -7.54 2.63 -14.52
N ASN A 352 -7.69 3.79 -13.87
CA ASN A 352 -7.09 4.00 -12.54
C ASN A 352 -7.67 3.02 -11.50
N TRP A 353 -8.98 2.78 -11.50
CA TRP A 353 -9.59 1.78 -10.60
C TRP A 353 -9.14 0.35 -10.91
N LEU A 354 -8.97 0.01 -12.19
CA LEU A 354 -8.42 -1.28 -12.61
C LEU A 354 -7.00 -1.48 -12.04
N GLN A 355 -6.14 -0.46 -12.13
CA GLN A 355 -4.81 -0.50 -11.52
C GLN A 355 -4.87 -0.63 -10.00
N VAL A 356 -5.74 0.14 -9.32
CA VAL A 356 -5.97 0.06 -7.88
C VAL A 356 -6.27 -1.38 -7.43
N ILE A 357 -7.16 -2.07 -8.14
CA ILE A 357 -7.51 -3.45 -7.82
C ILE A 357 -6.34 -4.38 -8.17
N GLY A 358 -5.83 -4.30 -9.40
CA GLY A 358 -4.86 -5.25 -9.94
C GLY A 358 -3.50 -5.24 -9.22
N GLU A 359 -3.11 -4.11 -8.64
CA GLU A 359 -1.89 -4.00 -7.83
C GLU A 359 -2.12 -4.31 -6.33
N GLY A 360 -3.36 -4.54 -5.90
CA GLY A 360 -3.69 -4.94 -4.53
C GLY A 360 -3.87 -3.78 -3.54
N TRP A 361 -4.04 -2.54 -4.02
CA TRP A 361 -4.37 -1.39 -3.14
C TRP A 361 -5.69 -1.62 -2.39
N ALA A 362 -6.65 -2.25 -3.08
CA ALA A 362 -7.97 -2.57 -2.56
C ALA A 362 -8.04 -3.94 -1.85
N ALA A 363 -6.92 -4.59 -1.52
CA ALA A 363 -6.95 -5.92 -0.89
C ALA A 363 -7.92 -5.98 0.33
N PRO A 364 -8.70 -7.06 0.48
CA PRO A 364 -8.68 -8.30 -0.31
C PRO A 364 -9.61 -8.31 -1.55
N LEU A 365 -10.05 -7.16 -2.07
CA LEU A 365 -10.84 -7.09 -3.30
C LEU A 365 -9.98 -7.49 -4.52
N ARG A 366 -10.47 -8.44 -5.34
CA ARG A 366 -9.84 -8.98 -6.55
C ARG A 366 -10.50 -8.57 -7.87
N GLY A 367 -11.42 -7.61 -7.82
CA GLY A 367 -12.18 -7.20 -8.99
C GLY A 367 -13.16 -6.07 -8.69
N PHE A 368 -13.90 -5.62 -9.69
CA PHE A 368 -14.97 -4.65 -9.47
C PHE A 368 -16.04 -5.24 -8.56
N MET A 369 -16.55 -4.45 -7.61
CA MET A 369 -17.46 -4.94 -6.59
C MET A 369 -18.73 -5.56 -7.20
N ARG A 370 -19.05 -6.78 -6.78
CA ARG A 370 -20.37 -7.38 -6.91
C ARG A 370 -21.40 -6.67 -6.02
N GLU A 371 -22.69 -6.91 -6.23
CA GLU A 371 -23.75 -6.15 -5.56
C GLU A 371 -23.64 -6.21 -4.03
N GLY A 372 -23.32 -7.38 -3.47
CA GLY A 372 -23.20 -7.53 -2.03
C GLY A 372 -22.04 -6.76 -1.41
N VAL A 373 -20.88 -6.77 -2.07
CA VAL A 373 -19.69 -6.01 -1.63
C VAL A 373 -19.95 -4.51 -1.77
N TYR A 374 -20.60 -4.10 -2.86
CA TYR A 374 -21.02 -2.72 -3.10
C TYR A 374 -21.94 -2.20 -2.00
N LEU A 375 -22.97 -2.97 -1.63
CA LEU A 375 -23.91 -2.61 -0.57
C LEU A 375 -23.22 -2.56 0.81
N GLN A 376 -22.35 -3.54 1.11
CA GLN A 376 -21.59 -3.51 2.36
C GLN A 376 -20.68 -2.29 2.46
N SER A 377 -19.96 -1.96 1.37
CA SER A 377 -19.16 -0.73 1.29
C SER A 377 -20.05 0.48 1.53
N LEU A 378 -21.16 0.63 0.80
CA LEU A 378 -22.07 1.76 0.91
C LEU A 378 -22.62 1.99 2.32
N HIS A 379 -23.06 0.93 3.00
CA HIS A 379 -23.77 1.01 4.28
C HIS A 379 -22.86 0.94 5.50
N PHE A 380 -21.75 0.20 5.44
CA PHE A 380 -20.93 -0.11 6.61
C PHE A 380 -19.50 0.42 6.51
N SER A 381 -19.13 1.03 5.38
CA SER A 381 -17.76 1.45 5.06
C SER A 381 -16.71 0.33 5.22
N SER A 382 -17.18 -0.91 5.23
CA SER A 382 -16.40 -2.11 5.50
C SER A 382 -17.10 -3.31 4.87
N VAL A 383 -16.31 -4.34 4.58
CA VAL A 383 -16.77 -5.60 4.00
C VAL A 383 -16.41 -6.74 4.94
N LEU A 384 -17.30 -7.72 5.06
CA LEU A 384 -16.98 -8.98 5.72
C LEU A 384 -16.09 -9.82 4.82
N TYR A 385 -15.05 -10.37 5.40
CA TYR A 385 -14.07 -11.22 4.74
C TYR A 385 -13.70 -12.37 5.67
N ASP A 386 -13.68 -13.57 5.11
CA ASP A 386 -13.32 -14.79 5.82
C ASP A 386 -11.90 -15.21 5.41
N THR A 387 -10.92 -14.91 6.27
CA THR A 387 -9.50 -15.13 6.01
C THR A 387 -9.14 -16.61 5.92
N ASP A 388 -9.86 -17.46 6.65
CA ASP A 388 -9.50 -18.87 6.88
C ASP A 388 -10.54 -19.83 6.28
N ASN A 389 -11.45 -19.30 5.45
CA ASN A 389 -12.53 -20.03 4.79
C ASN A 389 -13.42 -20.83 5.78
N LEU A 390 -13.62 -20.29 6.99
CA LEU A 390 -14.42 -20.88 8.07
C LEU A 390 -15.92 -20.97 7.74
N THR A 391 -16.34 -20.27 6.69
CA THR A 391 -17.70 -20.21 6.17
C THR A 391 -17.89 -21.01 4.88
N GLU A 392 -16.89 -21.80 4.46
CA GLU A 392 -16.94 -22.62 3.24
C GLU A 392 -17.30 -21.80 1.98
N GLY A 393 -16.78 -20.57 1.87
CA GLY A 393 -16.99 -19.67 0.74
C GLY A 393 -18.23 -18.77 0.82
N GLN A 394 -19.07 -18.88 1.86
CA GLN A 394 -20.28 -18.04 2.00
C GLN A 394 -19.99 -16.54 2.15
N LEU A 395 -18.82 -16.18 2.68
CA LEU A 395 -18.35 -14.78 2.77
C LEU A 395 -17.32 -14.42 1.69
N SER A 396 -17.27 -15.15 0.57
CA SER A 396 -16.41 -14.79 -0.56
C SER A 396 -16.86 -13.48 -1.19
N MET A 397 -15.93 -12.53 -1.34
CA MET A 397 -16.21 -11.22 -1.95
C MET A 397 -16.59 -11.30 -3.43
N HIS A 398 -16.32 -12.44 -4.07
CA HIS A 398 -16.45 -12.62 -5.52
C HIS A 398 -17.44 -13.72 -5.90
N THR A 399 -18.27 -14.17 -4.97
CA THR A 399 -19.50 -14.92 -5.28
C THR A 399 -20.70 -13.97 -5.33
N PRO A 400 -21.69 -14.21 -6.22
CA PRO A 400 -22.95 -13.49 -6.18
C PRO A 400 -23.54 -13.53 -4.77
N THR A 401 -23.82 -12.36 -4.20
CA THR A 401 -24.19 -12.28 -2.79
C THR A 401 -25.68 -12.54 -2.61
N ASN A 402 -26.00 -13.54 -1.81
CA ASN A 402 -27.36 -13.76 -1.32
C ASN A 402 -27.44 -13.35 0.16
N PHE A 403 -28.04 -12.20 0.46
CA PHE A 403 -28.17 -11.72 1.84
C PHE A 403 -28.99 -12.65 2.73
N SER A 404 -29.81 -13.54 2.16
CA SER A 404 -30.54 -14.56 2.91
C SER A 404 -29.65 -15.66 3.47
N GLU A 405 -28.41 -15.79 2.98
CA GLU A 405 -27.42 -16.77 3.44
C GLU A 405 -26.54 -16.26 4.58
N TYR A 406 -26.67 -14.97 4.95
CA TYR A 406 -25.95 -14.37 6.08
C TYR A 406 -26.57 -14.84 7.40
N SER A 407 -26.21 -16.06 7.81
CA SER A 407 -26.54 -16.57 9.14
C SER A 407 -25.75 -15.82 10.22
N THR A 408 -26.32 -15.71 11.42
CA THR A 408 -25.62 -15.14 12.59
C THR A 408 -24.28 -15.84 12.85
N GLU A 409 -24.22 -17.14 12.55
CA GLU A 409 -23.01 -17.94 12.70
C GLU A 409 -21.94 -17.55 11.67
N SER A 410 -22.28 -17.43 10.39
CA SER A 410 -21.34 -17.03 9.33
C SER A 410 -20.80 -15.62 9.59
N VAL A 411 -21.66 -14.67 9.98
CA VAL A 411 -21.24 -13.29 10.32
C VAL A 411 -20.28 -13.26 11.52
N SER A 412 -20.50 -14.12 12.53
CA SER A 412 -19.62 -14.19 13.71
C SER A 412 -18.21 -14.73 13.40
N LYS A 413 -18.06 -15.46 12.29
CA LYS A 413 -16.78 -16.03 11.82
C LYS A 413 -16.02 -15.10 10.87
N GLY A 414 -16.68 -14.10 10.28
CA GLY A 414 -16.07 -13.15 9.36
C GLY A 414 -15.32 -11.99 10.04
N LYS A 415 -14.19 -11.57 9.48
CA LYS A 415 -13.47 -10.35 9.87
C LYS A 415 -13.95 -9.16 9.04
N ARG A 416 -14.06 -7.97 9.64
CA ARG A 416 -14.32 -6.73 8.88
C ARG A 416 -13.02 -6.15 8.34
N VAL A 417 -13.06 -5.79 7.06
CA VAL A 417 -12.00 -5.02 6.39
C VAL A 417 -12.54 -3.66 5.99
N ASN A 418 -11.76 -2.60 6.22
CA ASN A 418 -12.15 -1.25 5.83
C ASN A 418 -12.27 -1.15 4.29
N MET A 419 -13.42 -0.69 3.81
CA MET A 419 -13.72 -0.54 2.37
C MET A 419 -14.78 0.54 2.16
N PRO A 420 -14.40 1.82 2.29
CA PRO A 420 -15.37 2.89 2.47
C PRO A 420 -15.86 3.45 1.14
N VAL A 421 -15.09 3.33 0.07
CA VAL A 421 -15.43 3.88 -1.26
C VAL A 421 -15.87 2.73 -2.19
N PRO A 422 -17.00 2.87 -2.91
CA PRO A 422 -17.39 1.92 -3.95
C PRO A 422 -16.40 1.89 -5.12
N ILE A 423 -15.80 0.73 -5.38
CA ILE A 423 -14.91 0.47 -6.53
C ILE A 423 -15.69 -0.36 -7.55
N VAL A 424 -16.32 0.32 -8.52
CA VAL A 424 -17.34 -0.26 -9.41
C VAL A 424 -17.11 0.20 -10.85
N LEU A 425 -17.57 -0.59 -11.83
CA LEU A 425 -17.48 -0.28 -13.26
C LEU A 425 -18.88 0.00 -13.84
N PRO A 426 -19.24 1.28 -14.12
CA PRO A 426 -20.53 1.60 -14.70
C PRO A 426 -20.64 1.19 -16.17
N ILE A 427 -21.78 0.63 -16.57
CA ILE A 427 -22.08 0.26 -17.97
C ILE A 427 -23.47 0.71 -18.40
N ASN A 428 -23.66 0.95 -19.70
CA ASN A 428 -24.95 1.30 -20.28
C ASN A 428 -25.72 0.04 -20.75
N GLU A 429 -27.01 0.22 -21.12
CA GLU A 429 -27.87 -0.89 -21.56
C GLU A 429 -27.32 -1.64 -22.79
N ALA A 430 -26.67 -0.92 -23.72
CA ALA A 430 -26.06 -1.52 -24.90
C ALA A 430 -24.92 -2.48 -24.53
N THR A 431 -24.05 -2.07 -23.61
CA THR A 431 -22.95 -2.88 -23.10
C THR A 431 -23.49 -4.08 -22.31
N LYS A 432 -24.48 -3.87 -21.44
CA LYS A 432 -25.17 -4.95 -20.72
C LYS A 432 -25.74 -6.01 -21.67
N THR A 433 -26.42 -5.58 -22.74
CA THR A 433 -26.98 -6.47 -23.76
C THR A 433 -25.88 -7.24 -24.50
N LYS A 434 -24.76 -6.58 -24.82
CA LYS A 434 -23.59 -7.20 -25.48
C LYS A 434 -22.91 -8.25 -24.58
N ILE A 435 -22.86 -8.03 -23.27
CA ILE A 435 -22.32 -8.99 -22.31
C ILE A 435 -23.22 -10.22 -22.21
N GLY A 436 -24.55 -10.04 -22.21
CA GLY A 436 -25.51 -11.14 -22.23
C GLY A 436 -25.23 -12.22 -21.18
N SER A 437 -24.99 -13.45 -21.63
CA SER A 437 -24.69 -14.61 -20.79
C SER A 437 -23.21 -15.05 -20.86
N PHE A 438 -22.31 -14.20 -21.35
CA PHE A 438 -20.88 -14.53 -21.40
C PHE A 438 -20.32 -14.62 -19.97
N SER A 439 -19.54 -15.67 -19.69
CA SER A 439 -18.86 -15.85 -18.39
C SER A 439 -17.56 -15.05 -18.27
N GLN A 440 -17.09 -14.44 -19.36
CA GLN A 440 -15.89 -13.61 -19.39
C GLN A 440 -16.09 -12.42 -20.33
N VAL A 441 -15.49 -11.29 -20.00
CA VAL A 441 -15.46 -10.09 -20.85
C VAL A 441 -14.05 -9.51 -20.89
N VAL A 442 -13.69 -8.83 -21.98
CA VAL A 442 -12.39 -8.15 -22.11
C VAL A 442 -12.54 -6.68 -21.76
N LEU A 443 -11.73 -6.19 -20.83
CA LEU A 443 -11.67 -4.77 -20.47
C LEU A 443 -10.64 -4.05 -21.34
N VAL A 444 -11.07 -2.97 -21.98
CA VAL A 444 -10.30 -2.27 -23.02
C VAL A 444 -10.10 -0.81 -22.64
N SER A 445 -8.89 -0.27 -22.77
CA SER A 445 -8.60 1.15 -22.53
C SER A 445 -9.31 2.07 -23.54
N PRO A 446 -9.42 3.38 -23.28
CA PRO A 446 -9.86 4.36 -24.29
C PRO A 446 -9.08 4.30 -25.60
N ALA A 447 -7.79 3.92 -25.55
CA ALA A 447 -6.92 3.76 -26.71
C ALA A 447 -7.11 2.42 -27.45
N GLY A 448 -7.96 1.52 -26.94
CA GLY A 448 -8.21 0.21 -27.55
C GLY A 448 -7.33 -0.93 -27.03
N ASP A 449 -6.48 -0.68 -26.02
CA ASP A 449 -5.63 -1.72 -25.42
C ASP A 449 -6.45 -2.70 -24.59
N GLU A 450 -6.23 -4.00 -24.81
CA GLU A 450 -6.79 -5.04 -23.94
C GLU A 450 -6.00 -5.09 -22.62
N LEU A 451 -6.60 -4.61 -21.54
CA LEU A 451 -5.93 -4.46 -20.25
C LEU A 451 -6.17 -5.65 -19.31
N ALA A 452 -7.37 -6.22 -19.32
CA ALA A 452 -7.76 -7.29 -18.39
C ALA A 452 -8.88 -8.17 -18.93
N LEU A 453 -9.00 -9.37 -18.37
CA LEU A 453 -10.22 -10.17 -18.40
C LEU A 453 -11.02 -9.89 -17.12
N LEU A 454 -12.35 -9.83 -17.25
CA LEU A 454 -13.25 -9.87 -16.10
C LEU A 454 -14.06 -11.17 -16.16
N ASN A 455 -13.91 -11.99 -15.13
CA ASN A 455 -14.52 -13.31 -14.98
C ASN A 455 -15.82 -13.24 -14.17
N ASP A 456 -16.75 -14.12 -14.54
CA ASP A 456 -18.05 -14.33 -13.89
C ASP A 456 -18.84 -13.02 -13.69
N PRO A 457 -19.11 -12.25 -14.75
CA PRO A 457 -19.71 -10.93 -14.65
C PRO A 457 -21.08 -10.97 -13.94
N GLU A 458 -21.31 -10.00 -13.07
CA GLU A 458 -22.60 -9.73 -12.43
C GLU A 458 -23.01 -8.30 -12.73
N ILE A 459 -24.20 -8.14 -13.29
CA ILE A 459 -24.75 -6.84 -13.66
C ILE A 459 -25.91 -6.50 -12.74
N PHE A 460 -25.83 -5.37 -12.04
CA PHE A 460 -26.86 -4.91 -11.11
C PHE A 460 -27.13 -3.40 -11.25
N ALA A 461 -28.21 -2.92 -10.64
CA ALA A 461 -28.63 -1.52 -10.79
C ALA A 461 -27.69 -0.56 -10.06
N HIS A 462 -27.33 0.56 -10.71
CA HIS A 462 -26.40 1.54 -10.14
C HIS A 462 -27.02 2.38 -9.01
N ARG A 463 -28.32 2.74 -9.12
CA ARG A 463 -29.04 3.57 -8.13
C ARG A 463 -28.24 4.83 -7.73
N LYS A 464 -27.87 5.63 -8.73
CA LYS A 464 -26.92 6.76 -8.63
C LYS A 464 -27.21 7.71 -7.46
N GLU A 465 -28.45 8.13 -7.27
CA GLU A 465 -28.84 9.05 -6.19
C GLU A 465 -28.53 8.48 -4.79
N GLU A 466 -28.82 7.21 -4.57
CA GLU A 466 -28.51 6.52 -3.31
C GLU A 466 -26.99 6.40 -3.12
N ARG A 467 -26.26 5.99 -4.17
CA ARG A 467 -24.78 5.92 -4.15
C ARG A 467 -24.19 7.27 -3.75
N ILE A 468 -24.64 8.35 -4.39
CA ILE A 468 -24.17 9.71 -4.17
C ILE A 468 -24.44 10.13 -2.72
N THR A 469 -25.69 10.03 -2.29
CA THR A 469 -26.10 10.48 -0.95
C THR A 469 -25.34 9.75 0.15
N ARG A 470 -25.15 8.44 0.02
CA ARG A 470 -24.42 7.64 1.02
C ARG A 470 -22.91 7.90 0.96
N THR A 471 -22.33 8.09 -0.22
CA THR A 471 -20.88 8.28 -0.37
C THR A 471 -20.44 9.68 0.06
N PHE A 472 -21.18 10.71 -0.36
CA PHE A 472 -20.78 12.11 -0.16
C PHE A 472 -21.45 12.76 1.05
N GLY A 473 -22.56 12.22 1.54
CA GLY A 473 -23.37 12.85 2.59
C GLY A 473 -24.13 14.10 2.14
N ALA A 474 -24.05 14.44 0.86
CA ALA A 474 -24.71 15.57 0.23
C ALA A 474 -24.97 15.28 -1.26
N VAL A 475 -25.99 15.92 -1.83
CA VAL A 475 -26.24 15.92 -3.28
C VAL A 475 -25.88 17.30 -3.81
N ASP A 476 -24.70 17.39 -4.42
CA ASP A 476 -24.21 18.58 -5.12
C ASP A 476 -23.85 18.18 -6.55
N ASN A 477 -24.72 18.47 -7.52
CA ASN A 477 -24.55 18.01 -8.90
C ASN A 477 -23.35 18.64 -9.62
N LYS A 478 -22.77 19.74 -9.09
CA LYS A 478 -21.55 20.34 -9.63
C LYS A 478 -20.29 19.84 -8.91
N HIS A 479 -20.43 19.03 -7.87
CA HIS A 479 -19.29 18.32 -7.30
C HIS A 479 -18.67 17.44 -8.39
N PRO A 480 -17.36 17.53 -8.65
CA PRO A 480 -16.76 17.04 -9.89
C PRO A 480 -16.91 15.51 -10.03
N TYR A 481 -16.71 14.73 -8.96
CA TYR A 481 -16.91 13.28 -9.01
C TYR A 481 -18.40 12.86 -9.01
N ILE A 482 -19.31 13.67 -8.45
CA ILE A 482 -20.76 13.39 -8.48
C ILE A 482 -21.25 13.54 -9.93
N ARG A 483 -20.76 14.58 -10.63
CA ARG A 483 -21.00 14.77 -12.06
C ARG A 483 -20.60 13.54 -12.87
N GLU A 484 -19.41 12.97 -12.62
CA GLU A 484 -18.98 11.72 -13.28
C GLU A 484 -19.91 10.54 -13.01
N ILE A 485 -20.42 10.39 -11.79
CA ILE A 485 -21.40 9.35 -11.45
C ILE A 485 -22.72 9.58 -12.21
N LEU A 486 -23.21 10.82 -12.27
CA LEU A 486 -24.46 11.16 -12.95
C LEU A 486 -24.39 10.88 -14.46
N LEU A 487 -23.25 11.19 -15.09
CA LEU A 487 -22.98 10.97 -16.52
C LEU A 487 -22.74 9.51 -16.90
N SER A 488 -22.37 8.66 -15.93
CA SER A 488 -22.06 7.24 -16.16
C SER A 488 -23.29 6.38 -16.48
N GLY A 489 -23.10 5.08 -16.76
CA GLY A 489 -24.20 4.14 -17.05
C GLY A 489 -25.12 3.85 -15.85
N ASP A 490 -26.32 3.33 -16.12
CA ASP A 490 -27.34 3.02 -15.10
C ASP A 490 -27.18 1.63 -14.46
N TYR A 491 -26.23 0.83 -14.93
CA TYR A 491 -25.87 -0.47 -14.37
C TYR A 491 -24.41 -0.47 -13.92
N LEU A 492 -24.09 -1.37 -12.99
CA LEU A 492 -22.73 -1.66 -12.56
C LEU A 492 -22.37 -3.09 -12.94
N LEU A 493 -21.12 -3.28 -13.35
CA LEU A 493 -20.52 -4.56 -13.68
C LEU A 493 -19.52 -4.95 -12.57
N GLY A 494 -19.83 -6.03 -11.84
CA GLY A 494 -18.93 -6.67 -10.89
C GLY A 494 -18.37 -7.98 -11.44
N GLY A 495 -17.24 -8.43 -10.90
CA GLY A 495 -16.58 -9.67 -11.31
C GLY A 495 -15.11 -9.69 -10.90
N GLU A 496 -14.44 -10.83 -11.03
CA GLU A 496 -13.00 -10.94 -10.73
C GLU A 496 -12.18 -10.44 -11.91
N ILE A 497 -11.12 -9.68 -11.66
CA ILE A 497 -10.25 -9.21 -12.74
C ILE A 497 -9.00 -10.08 -12.85
N GLU A 498 -8.57 -10.30 -14.08
CA GLU A 498 -7.25 -10.80 -14.39
C GLU A 498 -6.55 -9.83 -15.35
N LEU A 499 -5.53 -9.13 -14.86
CA LEU A 499 -4.73 -8.25 -15.71
C LEU A 499 -4.01 -9.05 -16.81
N LEU A 500 -4.14 -8.58 -18.06
CA LEU A 500 -3.41 -9.10 -19.22
C LEU A 500 -2.04 -8.44 -19.36
N LYS A 501 -1.88 -7.21 -18.85
CA LYS A 501 -0.62 -6.47 -18.76
C LYS A 501 -0.62 -5.54 -17.55
N ARG A 502 0.56 -5.14 -17.09
CA ARG A 502 0.70 -4.05 -16.10
C ARG A 502 0.13 -2.77 -16.71
N VAL A 503 -0.63 -2.00 -15.92
CA VAL A 503 -1.11 -0.69 -16.36
C VAL A 503 0.07 0.27 -16.38
N GLN A 504 0.30 0.88 -17.54
CA GLN A 504 1.30 1.91 -17.77
C GLN A 504 0.60 3.09 -18.43
N TYR A 505 0.97 4.31 -18.03
CA TYR A 505 0.43 5.54 -18.61
C TYR A 505 1.40 6.14 -19.62
N HIS A 506 2.65 5.69 -19.58
CA HIS A 506 3.72 6.09 -20.46
C HIS A 506 3.96 7.62 -20.49
N ASP A 507 3.62 8.27 -19.38
CA ASP A 507 3.55 9.73 -19.22
C ASP A 507 4.78 10.28 -18.48
N ASP A 508 5.92 9.61 -18.60
CA ASP A 508 7.17 9.87 -17.87
C ASP A 508 7.04 9.86 -16.33
N LEU A 509 5.95 9.30 -15.79
CA LEU A 509 5.74 9.19 -14.34
C LEU A 509 5.62 7.74 -13.86
N ASP A 510 5.67 6.75 -14.76
CA ASP A 510 5.52 5.33 -14.42
C ASP A 510 6.60 4.84 -13.44
N GLN A 511 7.80 5.41 -13.46
CA GLN A 511 8.85 5.11 -12.48
C GLN A 511 8.49 5.48 -11.03
N TYR A 512 7.52 6.39 -10.82
CA TYR A 512 7.02 6.71 -9.49
C TYR A 512 5.77 5.87 -9.12
N ARG A 513 5.16 5.13 -10.07
CA ARG A 513 3.99 4.27 -9.83
C ARG A 513 4.40 2.90 -9.31
N LEU A 514 4.96 2.92 -8.10
CA LEU A 514 5.34 1.70 -7.37
C LEU A 514 4.09 1.02 -6.81
N SER A 515 3.92 -0.25 -7.12
CA SER A 515 2.90 -1.12 -6.53
C SER A 515 3.12 -1.29 -5.02
N PRO A 516 2.11 -1.74 -4.25
CA PRO A 516 2.26 -2.09 -2.84
C PRO A 516 3.44 -3.02 -2.55
N ALA A 517 3.69 -4.01 -3.43
CA ALA A 517 4.80 -4.95 -3.28
C ALA A 517 6.17 -4.29 -3.53
N GLU A 518 6.28 -3.45 -4.56
CA GLU A 518 7.50 -2.69 -4.84
C GLU A 518 7.81 -1.68 -3.73
N LEU A 519 6.78 -1.03 -3.17
CA LEU A 519 6.93 -0.14 -2.01
C LEU A 519 7.46 -0.88 -0.78
N ARG A 520 6.87 -2.04 -0.44
CA ARG A 520 7.36 -2.88 0.66
C ARG A 520 8.83 -3.26 0.47
N LYS A 521 9.20 -3.73 -0.72
CA LYS A 521 10.61 -4.01 -1.06
C LYS A 521 11.49 -2.76 -0.95
N LYS A 522 11.00 -1.59 -1.35
CA LYS A 522 11.73 -0.32 -1.23
C LYS A 522 11.97 0.06 0.23
N PHE A 523 10.96 -0.07 1.09
CA PHE A 523 11.08 0.19 2.53
C PHE A 523 12.05 -0.78 3.20
N GLU A 524 12.00 -2.07 2.85
CA GLU A 524 12.96 -3.08 3.31
C GLU A 524 14.39 -2.76 2.86
N ALA A 525 14.59 -2.37 1.59
CA ALA A 525 15.90 -1.98 1.08
C ALA A 525 16.47 -0.72 1.75
N MET A 526 15.60 0.15 2.25
CA MET A 526 15.98 1.32 3.05
C MET A 526 16.19 1.00 4.53
N ASN A 527 16.04 -0.27 4.95
CA ASN A 527 16.08 -0.71 6.35
C ASN A 527 15.11 0.07 7.25
N ALA A 528 13.93 0.42 6.73
CA ALA A 528 12.93 1.14 7.50
C ALA A 528 12.47 0.29 8.70
N ASP A 529 12.56 0.83 9.91
CA ASP A 529 11.98 0.20 11.10
C ASP A 529 10.54 0.67 11.37
N VAL A 530 10.15 1.78 10.75
CA VAL A 530 8.78 2.28 10.67
C VAL A 530 8.57 3.10 9.39
N VAL A 531 7.39 2.97 8.80
CA VAL A 531 6.99 3.75 7.62
C VAL A 531 5.83 4.69 7.99
N LEU A 532 5.99 5.99 7.73
CA LEU A 532 4.90 6.95 7.81
C LEU A 532 4.43 7.35 6.40
N ALA A 533 3.13 7.36 6.16
CA ALA A 533 2.57 7.79 4.89
C ALA A 533 1.94 9.19 5.00
N PHE A 534 2.22 10.03 4.00
CA PHE A 534 1.58 11.32 3.83
C PHE A 534 0.90 11.38 2.45
N GLN A 535 -0.44 11.34 2.46
CA GLN A 535 -1.26 11.54 1.27
C GLN A 535 -1.29 13.01 0.88
N THR A 536 -1.11 13.30 -0.41
CA THR A 536 -1.32 14.65 -0.93
C THR A 536 -1.88 14.65 -2.35
N ARG A 537 -2.77 15.59 -2.63
CA ARG A 537 -3.21 15.94 -4.00
C ARG A 537 -2.76 17.33 -4.43
N ASN A 538 -2.04 18.04 -3.56
CA ASN A 538 -1.64 19.43 -3.72
C ASN A 538 -0.11 19.55 -3.72
N PRO A 539 0.46 20.64 -4.26
CA PRO A 539 1.85 21.00 -4.02
C PRO A 539 2.19 21.04 -2.53
N THR A 540 3.38 20.57 -2.18
CA THR A 540 3.83 20.49 -0.80
C THR A 540 4.48 21.81 -0.38
N HIS A 541 3.87 22.50 0.57
CA HIS A 541 4.39 23.73 1.18
C HIS A 541 4.82 23.47 2.64
N ALA A 542 5.30 24.50 3.35
CA ALA A 542 5.88 24.37 4.68
C ALA A 542 4.94 23.79 5.73
N GLY A 543 3.63 23.89 5.52
CA GLY A 543 2.63 23.33 6.43
C GLY A 543 2.63 21.82 6.35
N HIS A 544 2.59 21.28 5.14
CA HIS A 544 2.72 19.85 4.89
C HIS A 544 4.09 19.33 5.36
N ALA A 545 5.18 20.07 5.06
CA ALA A 545 6.53 19.71 5.52
C ALA A 545 6.64 19.68 7.05
N TYR A 546 6.02 20.64 7.76
CA TYR A 546 5.96 20.61 9.22
C TYR A 546 5.26 19.34 9.74
N LEU A 547 4.10 18.98 9.19
CA LEU A 547 3.38 17.77 9.60
C LEU A 547 4.24 16.51 9.41
N MET A 548 4.90 16.39 8.25
CA MET A 548 5.76 15.24 7.93
C MET A 548 7.01 15.19 8.83
N ASN A 549 7.73 16.30 8.98
CA ASN A 549 8.94 16.37 9.79
C ASN A 549 8.63 16.14 11.28
N ASN A 550 7.56 16.76 11.80
CA ASN A 550 7.18 16.57 13.20
C ASN A 550 6.64 15.15 13.47
N ALA A 551 5.90 14.55 12.53
CA ALA A 551 5.51 13.14 12.64
C ALA A 551 6.74 12.23 12.74
N ARG A 552 7.76 12.46 11.89
CA ARG A 552 9.03 11.72 11.93
C ARG A 552 9.77 11.92 13.26
N GLU A 553 9.87 13.15 13.75
CA GLU A 553 10.48 13.46 15.06
C GLU A 553 9.77 12.76 16.22
N GLN A 554 8.43 12.72 16.22
CA GLN A 554 7.65 12.00 17.23
C GLN A 554 7.97 10.50 17.22
N LEU A 555 8.16 9.89 16.04
CA LEU A 555 8.57 8.49 15.94
C LEU A 555 10.00 8.27 16.47
N ILE A 556 10.93 9.17 16.18
CA ILE A 556 12.29 9.09 16.76
C ILE A 556 12.25 9.18 18.29
N GLN A 557 11.42 10.07 18.84
CA GLN A 557 11.21 10.20 20.28
C GLN A 557 10.56 8.96 20.90
N GLN A 558 9.75 8.22 20.13
CA GLN A 558 9.18 6.93 20.53
C GLN A 558 10.20 5.77 20.46
N GLY A 559 11.40 6.01 19.95
CA GLY A 559 12.51 5.04 19.95
C GLY A 559 12.85 4.46 18.59
N TYR A 560 12.08 4.74 17.54
CA TYR A 560 12.40 4.32 16.16
C TYR A 560 13.70 4.98 15.69
N LYS A 561 14.57 4.20 15.05
CA LYS A 561 15.90 4.58 14.58
C LYS A 561 15.91 5.03 13.13
N ASN A 562 15.06 4.45 12.27
CA ASN A 562 15.05 4.73 10.85
C ASN A 562 13.64 4.91 10.26
N PRO A 563 12.88 5.93 10.75
CA PRO A 563 11.56 6.23 10.21
C PRO A 563 11.66 6.75 8.76
N VAL A 564 11.03 6.03 7.84
CA VAL A 564 10.95 6.39 6.42
C VAL A 564 9.60 7.05 6.13
N LEU A 565 9.66 8.22 5.50
CA LEU A 565 8.50 8.91 4.95
C LEU A 565 8.16 8.38 3.56
N TRP A 566 6.92 7.97 3.35
CA TRP A 566 6.35 7.86 2.03
C TRP A 566 5.54 9.11 1.72
N LEU A 567 6.13 10.00 0.90
CA LEU A 567 5.44 11.12 0.28
C LEU A 567 4.62 10.56 -0.89
N SER A 568 3.30 10.54 -0.71
CA SER A 568 2.39 9.77 -1.55
C SER A 568 1.44 10.69 -2.32
N PRO A 569 1.89 11.33 -3.41
CA PRO A 569 1.01 12.12 -4.26
C PRO A 569 -0.03 11.20 -4.93
N LEU A 570 -1.29 11.61 -4.92
CA LEU A 570 -2.34 10.98 -5.70
C LEU A 570 -2.14 11.27 -7.19
N GLY A 571 -2.21 10.24 -8.03
CA GLY A 571 -1.98 10.34 -9.47
C GLY A 571 -3.04 9.71 -10.36
N GLY A 572 -4.19 9.27 -9.81
CA GLY A 572 -5.38 9.06 -10.63
C GLY A 572 -6.09 10.38 -10.95
N TRP A 573 -7.30 10.30 -11.49
CA TRP A 573 -8.13 11.45 -11.83
C TRP A 573 -8.26 12.47 -10.68
N THR A 574 -8.16 13.76 -11.04
CA THR A 574 -8.40 14.92 -10.17
C THR A 574 -9.23 15.94 -10.91
N LYS A 575 -9.97 16.79 -10.18
CA LYS A 575 -10.77 17.87 -10.76
C LYS A 575 -9.89 18.91 -11.50
N GLU A 576 -10.48 19.57 -12.49
CA GLU A 576 -9.80 20.47 -13.44
C GLU A 576 -8.98 21.62 -12.81
N ASP A 577 -9.39 22.16 -11.66
CA ASP A 577 -8.69 23.28 -11.00
C ASP A 577 -7.59 22.84 -10.02
N ASP A 578 -7.40 21.54 -9.80
CA ASP A 578 -6.24 21.04 -9.07
C ASP A 578 -4.96 21.18 -9.93
N VAL A 579 -3.81 21.21 -9.28
CA VAL A 579 -2.52 21.28 -9.98
C VAL A 579 -2.25 19.92 -10.64
N PRO A 580 -1.94 19.87 -11.95
CA PRO A 580 -1.65 18.62 -12.67
C PRO A 580 -0.58 17.77 -11.97
N LEU A 581 -0.67 16.45 -12.15
CA LEU A 581 0.19 15.48 -11.47
C LEU A 581 1.67 15.71 -11.76
N ASP A 582 2.02 15.92 -13.02
CA ASP A 582 3.39 16.16 -13.48
C ASP A 582 4.01 17.41 -12.83
N VAL A 583 3.24 18.50 -12.71
CA VAL A 583 3.65 19.73 -12.03
C VAL A 583 3.86 19.44 -10.54
N ARG A 584 2.96 18.68 -9.91
CA ARG A 584 3.09 18.29 -8.50
C ARG A 584 4.34 17.44 -8.28
N VAL A 585 4.58 16.42 -9.09
CA VAL A 585 5.76 15.55 -8.97
C VAL A 585 7.05 16.37 -9.13
N ARG A 586 7.16 17.23 -10.16
CA ARG A 586 8.31 18.15 -10.30
C ARG A 586 8.50 19.05 -9.09
N GLN A 587 7.41 19.58 -8.55
CA GLN A 587 7.44 20.40 -7.34
C GLN A 587 7.89 19.57 -6.13
N HIS A 588 7.48 18.31 -6.02
CA HIS A 588 7.88 17.41 -4.93
C HIS A 588 9.37 17.02 -5.03
N GLU A 589 9.88 16.79 -6.22
CA GLU A 589 11.31 16.57 -6.44
C GLU A 589 12.13 17.80 -6.07
N ALA A 590 11.65 19.00 -6.44
CA ALA A 590 12.30 20.25 -6.11
C ALA A 590 12.42 20.46 -4.59
N ILE A 591 11.38 20.14 -3.82
CA ILE A 591 11.44 20.29 -2.35
C ILE A 591 12.32 19.23 -1.67
N LEU A 592 12.46 18.03 -2.26
CA LEU A 592 13.36 16.98 -1.77
C LEU A 592 14.82 17.34 -2.08
N ARG A 593 15.08 17.82 -3.29
CA ARG A 593 16.41 18.29 -3.72
C ARG A 593 16.90 19.45 -2.86
N ASP A 594 16.01 20.40 -2.57
CA ASP A 594 16.36 21.63 -1.86
C ASP A 594 16.26 21.48 -0.31
N GLY A 595 16.05 20.26 0.19
CA GLY A 595 16.18 19.95 1.63
C GLY A 595 15.01 20.38 2.51
N MET A 596 13.81 20.61 1.94
CA MET A 596 12.60 20.89 2.73
C MET A 596 12.07 19.63 3.43
N LEU A 597 12.28 18.49 2.79
CA LEU A 597 12.13 17.15 3.34
C LEU A 597 13.46 16.41 3.14
N ASP A 598 13.80 15.54 4.07
CA ASP A 598 15.01 14.73 3.96
C ASP A 598 14.85 13.67 2.85
N LYS A 599 15.67 13.78 1.81
CA LYS A 599 15.63 12.88 0.64
C LYS A 599 16.00 11.45 1.00
N GLU A 600 16.95 11.25 1.91
CA GLU A 600 17.48 9.91 2.22
C GLU A 600 16.48 9.07 3.02
N SER A 601 15.66 9.71 3.87
CA SER A 601 14.56 9.05 4.58
C SER A 601 13.19 9.23 3.92
N THR A 602 13.12 9.58 2.63
CA THR A 602 11.84 9.75 1.91
C THR A 602 11.75 8.93 0.63
N VAL A 603 10.64 8.22 0.47
CA VAL A 603 10.18 7.62 -0.79
C VAL A 603 9.12 8.51 -1.41
N LEU A 604 9.38 9.04 -2.61
CA LEU A 604 8.36 9.68 -3.45
C LEU A 604 7.75 8.62 -4.37
N ALA A 605 6.48 8.30 -4.18
CA ALA A 605 5.78 7.35 -5.03
C ALA A 605 4.30 7.69 -5.19
N ILE A 606 3.83 7.65 -6.43
CA ILE A 606 2.48 7.98 -6.86
C ILE A 606 1.51 6.89 -6.43
N TRP A 607 0.40 7.31 -5.85
CA TRP A 607 -0.73 6.43 -5.54
C TRP A 607 -1.80 6.55 -6.65
N PRO A 608 -2.19 5.46 -7.34
CA PRO A 608 -2.91 5.53 -8.61
C PRO A 608 -4.41 5.80 -8.51
N SER A 609 -4.98 5.84 -7.30
CA SER A 609 -6.44 6.00 -7.12
C SER A 609 -6.95 7.33 -7.69
N PRO A 610 -8.16 7.34 -8.30
CA PRO A 610 -8.92 8.57 -8.50
C PRO A 610 -9.18 9.29 -7.18
N MET A 611 -9.23 10.62 -7.22
CA MET A 611 -9.65 11.46 -6.12
C MET A 611 -11.17 11.62 -6.15
N VAL A 612 -11.86 11.12 -5.12
CA VAL A 612 -13.33 11.13 -5.06
C VAL A 612 -13.85 12.45 -4.51
N TYR A 613 -13.09 13.14 -3.67
CA TYR A 613 -13.46 14.31 -2.86
C TYR A 613 -14.60 14.05 -1.85
N ALA A 614 -14.64 12.84 -1.27
CA ALA A 614 -15.68 12.42 -0.33
C ALA A 614 -15.28 12.54 1.17
N GLY A 615 -14.32 13.42 1.48
CA GLY A 615 -14.02 13.85 2.85
C GLY A 615 -13.76 12.70 3.85
N PRO A 616 -14.48 12.64 4.99
CA PRO A 616 -14.28 11.62 6.03
C PRO A 616 -14.47 10.17 5.56
N ARG A 617 -15.22 9.94 4.48
CA ARG A 617 -15.39 8.61 3.90
C ARG A 617 -14.19 8.22 3.05
N GLU A 618 -13.65 9.16 2.29
CA GLU A 618 -12.51 8.91 1.42
C GLU A 618 -11.18 8.85 2.16
N VAL A 619 -11.00 9.61 3.24
CA VAL A 619 -9.74 9.55 4.02
C VAL A 619 -9.49 8.17 4.62
N GLN A 620 -10.55 7.41 4.90
CA GLN A 620 -10.44 6.00 5.28
C GLN A 620 -9.83 5.17 4.13
N TRP A 621 -10.27 5.39 2.88
CA TRP A 621 -9.70 4.74 1.70
C TRP A 621 -8.23 5.12 1.47
N HIS A 622 -7.90 6.40 1.68
CA HIS A 622 -6.52 6.90 1.60
C HIS A 622 -5.61 6.20 2.60
N ALA A 623 -6.07 6.01 3.84
CA ALA A 623 -5.34 5.35 4.91
C ALA A 623 -5.23 3.84 4.70
N LYS A 624 -6.35 3.16 4.39
CA LYS A 624 -6.40 1.71 4.12
C LYS A 624 -5.47 1.29 2.98
N SER A 625 -5.44 2.06 1.89
CA SER A 625 -4.52 1.78 0.77
C SER A 625 -3.05 1.85 1.19
N ARG A 626 -2.72 2.76 2.12
CA ARG A 626 -1.36 2.93 2.63
C ARG A 626 -0.97 1.82 3.59
N LYS A 627 -1.89 1.39 4.45
CA LYS A 627 -1.75 0.18 5.26
C LYS A 627 -1.43 -1.04 4.39
N ASN A 628 -2.15 -1.23 3.28
CA ASN A 628 -1.90 -2.32 2.34
C ASN A 628 -0.52 -2.27 1.67
N ALA A 629 0.02 -1.07 1.42
CA ALA A 629 1.38 -0.89 0.92
C ALA A 629 2.48 -0.88 2.00
N GLY A 630 2.12 -1.08 3.28
CA GLY A 630 3.07 -1.28 4.36
C GLY A 630 3.41 -0.04 5.18
N ALA A 631 2.68 1.06 5.01
CA ALA A 631 2.76 2.15 5.99
C ALA A 631 2.33 1.63 7.36
N SER A 632 3.00 2.07 8.42
CA SER A 632 2.65 1.74 9.82
C SER A 632 1.93 2.90 10.52
N PHE A 633 2.17 4.11 10.04
CA PHE A 633 1.51 5.34 10.47
C PHE A 633 0.93 6.08 9.27
N PHE A 634 -0.22 6.71 9.45
CA PHE A 634 -0.82 7.63 8.48
C PHE A 634 -0.99 9.01 9.07
N VAL A 635 -0.41 10.01 8.41
CA VAL A 635 -0.48 11.40 8.82
C VAL A 635 -1.75 12.03 8.24
N VAL A 636 -2.58 12.61 9.11
CA VAL A 636 -3.84 13.25 8.73
C VAL A 636 -3.98 14.63 9.36
N GLY A 637 -4.34 15.62 8.54
CA GLY A 637 -4.58 17.00 8.96
C GLY A 637 -6.06 17.37 9.01
N ARG A 638 -6.35 18.68 8.97
CA ARG A 638 -7.72 19.22 8.84
C ARG A 638 -8.27 19.01 7.44
N ASP A 639 -9.56 18.71 7.35
CA ASP A 639 -10.36 18.59 6.13
C ASP A 639 -9.75 17.66 5.06
N PRO A 640 -9.30 16.44 5.46
CA PRO A 640 -8.69 15.53 4.51
C PRO A 640 -9.73 15.10 3.49
N ALA A 641 -9.33 15.07 2.22
CA ALA A 641 -10.19 14.76 1.09
C ALA A 641 -11.42 15.66 0.92
N GLY A 642 -11.48 16.81 1.60
CA GLY A 642 -12.58 17.75 1.49
C GLY A 642 -12.56 18.60 0.21
N ILE A 643 -13.71 19.21 -0.06
CA ILE A 643 -13.93 20.22 -1.10
C ILE A 643 -15.01 21.20 -0.61
N LYS A 644 -15.06 22.38 -1.23
CA LYS A 644 -16.09 23.38 -0.97
C LYS A 644 -17.39 23.05 -1.69
N ARG A 645 -18.50 23.58 -1.18
CA ARG A 645 -19.80 23.54 -1.87
C ARG A 645 -19.77 24.32 -3.18
N SER A 646 -20.56 23.88 -4.16
CA SER A 646 -20.62 24.51 -5.48
C SER A 646 -21.65 25.64 -5.63
N ASP A 647 -22.53 25.81 -4.64
CA ASP A 647 -23.65 26.76 -4.63
C ASP A 647 -23.21 28.21 -4.33
N GLY A 648 -21.92 28.45 -4.17
CA GLY A 648 -21.35 29.76 -3.91
C GLY A 648 -21.29 30.12 -2.42
N ASP A 649 -21.85 29.27 -1.55
CA ASP A 649 -21.57 29.35 -0.13
C ASP A 649 -20.07 29.08 0.12
N LYS A 650 -19.45 29.81 1.04
CA LYS A 650 -18.01 29.69 1.30
C LYS A 650 -17.67 28.47 2.16
N ASP A 651 -18.70 27.77 2.63
CA ASP A 651 -18.59 26.64 3.54
C ASP A 651 -17.99 25.39 2.87
N ASP A 652 -17.20 24.67 3.66
CA ASP A 652 -16.65 23.36 3.32
C ASP A 652 -17.81 22.33 3.33
N ILE A 653 -17.83 21.34 2.42
CA ILE A 653 -18.87 20.28 2.44
C ILE A 653 -18.81 19.49 3.77
N TYR A 654 -17.60 19.33 4.30
CA TYR A 654 -17.34 18.55 5.51
C TYR A 654 -16.80 19.45 6.61
N ASN A 655 -17.13 19.10 7.85
CA ASN A 655 -16.47 19.71 8.99
C ASN A 655 -14.98 19.29 9.00
N GLY A 656 -14.10 20.28 9.17
CA GLY A 656 -12.64 20.07 9.04
C GLY A 656 -12.02 19.07 10.02
N ASP A 657 -12.66 18.70 11.13
CA ASP A 657 -12.12 17.68 12.04
C ASP A 657 -12.76 16.29 11.86
N HIS A 658 -13.86 16.16 11.11
CA HIS A 658 -14.57 14.87 10.97
C HIS A 658 -13.69 13.78 10.36
N GLY A 659 -12.85 14.11 9.37
CA GLY A 659 -11.98 13.11 8.75
C GLY A 659 -10.99 12.49 9.75
N ARG A 660 -10.48 13.28 10.70
CA ARG A 660 -9.59 12.79 11.76
C ARG A 660 -10.34 11.86 12.71
N PHE A 661 -11.50 12.29 13.20
CA PHE A 661 -12.28 11.52 14.18
C PHE A 661 -12.83 10.22 13.62
N VAL A 662 -13.38 10.27 12.40
CA VAL A 662 -13.91 9.09 11.72
C VAL A 662 -12.80 8.06 11.51
N LEU A 663 -11.59 8.49 11.15
CA LEU A 663 -10.48 7.57 10.90
C LEU A 663 -10.04 6.80 12.15
N HIS A 664 -10.07 7.42 13.33
CA HIS A 664 -9.78 6.75 14.62
C HIS A 664 -10.82 5.71 15.04
N MET A 665 -12.03 5.77 14.48
CA MET A 665 -13.15 4.88 14.82
C MET A 665 -13.54 3.97 13.65
N ALA A 666 -12.77 3.99 12.56
CA ALA A 666 -13.11 3.30 11.32
C ALA A 666 -12.99 1.78 11.50
N PRO A 667 -14.03 0.99 11.15
CA PRO A 667 -13.98 -0.47 11.27
C PRO A 667 -12.90 -1.06 10.37
N GLY A 668 -12.12 -2.01 10.88
CA GLY A 668 -11.01 -2.66 10.18
C GLY A 668 -9.69 -1.86 10.19
N MET A 669 -9.65 -0.73 10.92
CA MET A 669 -8.48 0.14 11.06
C MET A 669 -7.94 0.18 12.49
N GLU A 670 -8.41 -0.70 13.38
CA GLU A 670 -8.12 -0.70 14.82
C GLU A 670 -6.62 -0.90 15.13
N ASP A 671 -5.90 -1.57 14.23
CA ASP A 671 -4.48 -1.88 14.31
C ASP A 671 -3.59 -0.90 13.50
N PHE A 672 -4.17 0.14 12.90
CA PHE A 672 -3.44 1.11 12.08
C PHE A 672 -3.24 2.45 12.82
N ASN A 673 -2.00 2.89 12.95
CA ASN A 673 -1.68 4.07 13.74
C ASN A 673 -1.96 5.37 12.96
N ILE A 674 -2.73 6.27 13.56
CA ILE A 674 -3.10 7.56 12.95
C ILE A 674 -2.42 8.71 13.68
N LEU A 675 -1.58 9.48 12.98
CA LEU A 675 -0.97 10.72 13.50
C LEU A 675 -1.80 11.91 13.06
N SER A 676 -2.62 12.41 13.99
CA SER A 676 -3.53 13.52 13.75
C SER A 676 -2.93 14.86 14.13
N PHE A 677 -2.94 15.80 13.20
CA PHE A 677 -2.46 17.17 13.41
C PHE A 677 -3.60 18.18 13.33
N SER A 678 -3.62 19.10 14.29
CA SER A 678 -4.45 20.30 14.20
C SER A 678 -3.90 21.27 13.16
N LYS A 679 -4.72 22.26 12.77
CA LYS A 679 -4.31 23.29 11.81
C LYS A 679 -3.04 24.01 12.28
N VAL A 680 -2.07 24.13 11.37
CA VAL A 680 -0.83 24.91 11.56
C VAL A 680 -0.91 26.25 10.85
N TYR A 681 -0.15 27.21 11.34
CA TYR A 681 -0.12 28.60 10.91
C TYR A 681 1.32 29.03 10.67
N TYR A 682 1.52 30.00 9.79
CA TYR A 682 2.83 30.57 9.53
C TYR A 682 3.16 31.56 10.65
N ASP A 683 4.23 31.31 11.39
CA ASP A 683 4.74 32.21 12.43
C ASP A 683 5.67 33.24 11.79
N VAL A 684 5.31 34.51 11.89
CA VAL A 684 6.04 35.63 11.28
C VAL A 684 7.38 35.87 11.96
N GLN A 685 7.53 35.54 13.24
CA GLN A 685 8.78 35.74 13.98
C GLN A 685 9.81 34.65 13.67
N ASP A 686 9.35 33.41 13.53
CA ASP A 686 10.23 32.24 13.37
C ASP A 686 10.40 31.78 11.92
N HIS A 687 9.66 32.38 10.99
CA HIS A 687 9.62 32.01 9.56
C HIS A 687 9.32 30.53 9.32
N LYS A 688 8.45 29.95 10.16
CA LYS A 688 8.13 28.52 10.18
C LYS A 688 6.65 28.28 10.42
N MET A 689 6.16 27.17 9.88
CA MET A 689 4.80 26.69 10.19
C MET A 689 4.80 26.00 11.55
N LYS A 690 3.81 26.25 12.40
CA LYS A 690 3.63 25.59 13.69
C LYS A 690 2.18 25.74 14.22
N PRO A 691 1.78 25.05 15.29
CA PRO A 691 0.50 25.33 15.97
C PRO A 691 0.43 26.77 16.48
N MET A 692 -0.75 27.38 16.43
CA MET A 692 -0.94 28.76 16.90
C MET A 692 -0.73 28.88 18.41
N ASP A 693 0.13 29.81 18.82
CA ASP A 693 0.24 30.24 20.21
C ASP A 693 -0.84 31.28 20.50
N LYS A 694 -1.74 30.94 21.44
CA LYS A 694 -2.89 31.79 21.80
C LYS A 694 -2.48 33.09 22.48
N SER A 695 -1.27 33.20 23.02
CA SER A 695 -0.76 34.40 23.71
C SER A 695 -0.31 35.49 22.75
N ARG A 696 0.04 35.14 21.51
CA ARG A 696 0.60 36.05 20.50
C ARG A 696 -0.02 35.82 19.11
N LYS A 697 -1.35 35.71 19.07
CA LYS A 697 -2.11 35.37 17.85
C LYS A 697 -1.81 36.27 16.65
N GLN A 698 -1.45 37.53 16.89
CA GLN A 698 -1.10 38.51 15.87
C GLN A 698 0.15 38.13 15.06
N ASP A 699 1.01 37.25 15.59
CA ASP A 699 2.23 36.79 14.92
C ASP A 699 1.98 35.58 13.99
N PHE A 700 0.73 35.15 13.83
CA PHE A 700 0.38 33.95 13.06
C PHE A 700 -0.51 34.25 11.86
N LEU A 701 -0.04 33.85 10.67
CA LEU A 701 -0.75 34.01 9.42
C LEU A 701 -1.36 32.70 8.94
N SER A 702 -2.62 32.77 8.48
CA SER A 702 -3.28 31.68 7.78
C SER A 702 -3.13 31.87 6.27
N ILE A 703 -2.37 30.99 5.62
CA ILE A 703 -2.17 30.98 4.17
C ILE A 703 -3.01 29.85 3.59
N SER A 704 -4.14 30.18 2.96
CA SER A 704 -5.01 29.17 2.33
C SER A 704 -4.45 28.72 0.98
N GLY A 705 -4.87 27.54 0.51
CA GLY A 705 -4.52 27.06 -0.83
C GLY A 705 -4.96 28.05 -1.92
N SER A 706 -6.16 28.64 -1.81
CA SER A 706 -6.62 29.69 -2.74
C SER A 706 -5.70 30.91 -2.75
N ARG A 707 -5.19 31.33 -1.57
CA ARG A 707 -4.24 32.44 -1.45
C ARG A 707 -2.90 32.08 -2.08
N MET A 708 -2.38 30.89 -1.80
CA MET A 708 -1.17 30.37 -2.46
C MET A 708 -1.28 30.40 -3.99
N ARG A 709 -2.39 29.88 -4.54
CA ARG A 709 -2.63 29.90 -6.00
C ARG A 709 -2.74 31.30 -6.57
N GLN A 710 -3.30 32.25 -5.83
CA GLN A 710 -3.35 33.65 -6.26
C GLN A 710 -1.95 34.26 -6.31
N MET A 711 -1.14 34.06 -5.27
CA MET A 711 0.23 34.57 -5.23
C MET A 711 1.09 34.00 -6.38
N ALA A 712 0.92 32.73 -6.73
CA ALA A 712 1.64 32.12 -7.83
C ALA A 712 1.15 32.64 -9.21
N ARG A 713 -0.16 32.84 -9.41
CA ARG A 713 -0.72 33.50 -10.61
C ARG A 713 -0.19 34.92 -10.79
N ASP A 714 -0.10 35.67 -9.70
CA ASP A 714 0.41 37.03 -9.70
C ASP A 714 1.96 37.09 -9.84
N GLY A 715 2.63 35.93 -9.91
CA GLY A 715 4.09 35.83 -10.04
C GLY A 715 4.86 36.36 -8.85
N LEU A 716 4.23 36.41 -7.66
CA LEU A 716 4.82 37.04 -6.49
C LEU A 716 6.07 36.28 -6.04
N GLN A 717 7.13 37.04 -5.81
CA GLN A 717 8.40 36.53 -5.31
C GLN A 717 8.47 36.61 -3.78
N LYS A 718 9.52 36.02 -3.20
CA LYS A 718 9.78 36.09 -1.76
C LYS A 718 9.81 37.53 -1.25
N CYS A 719 9.36 37.75 -0.01
CA CYS A 719 9.44 39.06 0.63
C CYS A 719 10.91 39.52 0.78
N GLU A 720 11.13 40.84 0.70
CA GLU A 720 12.44 41.43 0.96
C GLU A 720 12.72 41.48 2.47
N GLY A 721 13.71 40.71 2.91
CA GLY A 721 14.03 40.55 4.32
C GLY A 721 12.97 39.79 5.12
N ASP A 722 13.05 39.88 6.44
CA ASP A 722 12.25 39.07 7.36
C ASP A 722 10.85 39.67 7.67
N LYS A 723 10.56 40.90 7.24
CA LYS A 723 9.30 41.58 7.56
C LYS A 723 8.21 41.33 6.52
N ILE A 724 7.03 40.92 6.99
CA ILE A 724 5.82 40.87 6.15
C ILE A 724 5.20 42.26 6.07
N PRO A 725 4.88 42.78 4.86
CA PRO A 725 4.30 44.11 4.70
C PRO A 725 2.94 44.28 5.39
N ASP A 726 2.66 45.49 5.86
CA ASP A 726 1.35 45.84 6.43
C ASP A 726 0.22 45.61 5.41
N GLY A 727 -0.89 45.02 5.84
CA GLY A 727 -2.05 44.74 4.98
C GLY A 727 -1.91 43.52 4.07
N TRP A 728 -0.79 42.77 4.15
CA TRP A 728 -0.54 41.56 3.35
C TRP A 728 -1.69 40.53 3.40
N GLU A 729 -2.35 40.38 4.55
CA GLU A 729 -3.49 39.47 4.69
C GLU A 729 -4.69 39.82 3.81
N LYS A 730 -4.90 41.11 3.50
CA LYS A 730 -5.98 41.56 2.61
C LYS A 730 -5.56 41.43 1.15
N LYS A 731 -4.32 41.79 0.84
CA LYS A 731 -3.74 41.73 -0.51
C LYS A 731 -2.26 41.33 -0.42
N PRO A 732 -1.93 40.05 -0.69
CA PRO A 732 -0.54 39.60 -0.70
C PRO A 732 0.27 40.34 -1.77
N THR A 733 1.49 40.76 -1.42
CA THR A 733 2.44 41.44 -2.32
C THR A 733 3.75 40.67 -2.51
N CYS A 734 3.99 39.66 -1.68
CA CYS A 734 5.16 38.79 -1.71
C CYS A 734 4.84 37.45 -1.04
N VAL A 735 5.75 36.49 -1.13
CA VAL A 735 5.62 35.17 -0.49
C VAL A 735 6.45 35.14 0.80
N PRO A 736 5.86 34.76 1.94
CA PRO A 736 6.59 34.67 3.20
C PRO A 736 7.79 33.74 3.12
N GLN A 737 8.89 34.15 3.75
CA GLN A 737 10.14 33.39 3.79
C GLN A 737 9.92 31.99 4.39
N GLY A 738 10.55 30.97 3.81
CA GLY A 738 10.41 29.59 4.29
C GLY A 738 9.06 28.93 4.01
N PHE A 739 8.10 29.60 3.37
CA PHE A 739 6.80 28.99 3.02
C PHE A 739 6.91 27.87 1.98
N MET A 740 7.81 28.02 1.00
CA MET A 740 8.19 27.02 0.02
C MET A 740 9.63 27.29 -0.44
N VAL A 741 10.38 26.25 -0.80
CA VAL A 741 11.70 26.44 -1.44
C VAL A 741 11.54 27.16 -2.79
N LYS A 742 12.54 27.96 -3.15
CA LYS A 742 12.49 28.81 -4.36
C LYS A 742 12.19 27.99 -5.61
N SER A 743 12.92 26.89 -5.83
CA SER A 743 12.75 26.10 -7.06
C SER A 743 11.36 25.46 -7.16
N GLY A 744 10.80 25.00 -6.04
CA GLY A 744 9.42 24.52 -5.97
C GLY A 744 8.41 25.62 -6.23
N TRP A 745 8.67 26.85 -5.76
CA TRP A 745 7.80 28.00 -6.01
C TRP A 745 7.85 28.50 -7.45
N ASP A 746 9.04 28.51 -8.06
CA ASP A 746 9.24 28.89 -9.46
C ASP A 746 8.42 27.97 -10.40
N ILE A 747 8.40 26.65 -10.12
CA ILE A 747 7.55 25.69 -10.86
C ILE A 747 6.06 26.05 -10.75
N MET A 748 5.62 26.50 -9.57
CA MET A 748 4.24 26.91 -9.36
C MET A 748 3.89 28.19 -10.12
N ILE A 749 4.79 29.18 -10.11
CA ILE A 749 4.63 30.42 -10.90
C ILE A 749 4.54 30.08 -12.38
N ASP A 750 5.49 29.29 -12.89
CA ASP A 750 5.55 28.89 -14.30
C ASP A 750 4.25 28.23 -14.75
N TYR A 751 3.76 27.23 -13.99
CA TYR A 751 2.46 26.62 -14.26
C TYR A 751 1.33 27.66 -14.29
N TYR A 752 1.19 28.48 -13.25
CA TYR A 752 0.04 29.38 -13.15
C TYR A 752 0.05 30.56 -14.13
N GLN A 753 1.23 31.05 -14.51
CA GLN A 753 1.37 32.15 -15.47
C GLN A 753 1.30 31.66 -16.91
N ASN A 754 1.74 30.43 -17.18
CA ASN A 754 1.85 29.93 -18.55
C ASN A 754 0.80 28.88 -18.93
N ARG A 755 -0.02 28.33 -18.02
CA ARG A 755 -0.97 27.22 -18.33
C ARG A 755 -1.93 27.41 -19.51
N GLU A 756 -2.25 28.65 -19.88
CA GLU A 756 -3.14 29.00 -21.00
C GLU A 756 -2.35 29.43 -22.25
N SER A 757 -1.02 29.48 -22.14
CA SER A 757 -0.10 29.76 -23.23
C SER A 757 0.13 28.50 -24.08
N PRO A 758 0.24 28.63 -25.42
CA PRO A 758 0.70 27.54 -26.29
C PRO A 758 2.07 26.96 -25.89
N ARG A 759 2.87 27.74 -25.17
CA ARG A 759 4.17 27.36 -24.62
C ARG A 759 4.08 26.35 -23.47
N TRP A 760 2.92 26.26 -22.81
CA TRP A 760 2.75 25.36 -21.68
C TRP A 760 2.31 23.98 -22.14
N ILE A 761 3.18 23.01 -21.92
CA ILE A 761 2.91 21.61 -22.17
C ILE A 761 3.02 20.86 -20.86
N PRO A 762 1.97 20.13 -20.48
CA PRO A 762 2.07 19.19 -19.38
C PRO A 762 3.25 18.26 -19.64
N PHE A 763 4.17 18.19 -18.68
CA PHE A 763 5.40 17.40 -18.77
C PHE A 763 5.11 15.91 -18.96
N ALA A 764 3.93 15.45 -18.56
CA ALA A 764 3.44 14.08 -18.69
C ALA A 764 2.57 13.86 -19.94
N THR A 765 2.60 14.74 -20.94
CA THR A 765 1.95 14.38 -22.19
C THR A 765 2.84 13.39 -22.94
N GLN A 766 2.54 12.10 -22.81
CA GLN A 766 2.82 11.20 -23.92
C GLN A 766 1.84 11.57 -25.03
N PHE A 767 2.29 12.48 -25.88
CA PHE A 767 1.74 12.59 -27.20
C PHE A 767 2.10 11.26 -27.89
N ALA A 768 1.11 10.65 -28.54
CA ALA A 768 1.02 9.27 -29.01
C ALA A 768 2.32 8.42 -29.04
N PRO A 769 2.29 7.17 -28.54
CA PRO A 769 3.48 6.30 -28.54
C PRO A 769 4.10 6.25 -29.94
N PRO A 770 5.44 6.21 -30.06
CA PRO A 770 6.08 6.15 -31.35
C PRO A 770 5.59 4.90 -32.09
N VAL A 771 4.83 5.11 -33.16
CA VAL A 771 4.55 4.02 -34.09
C VAL A 771 5.84 3.81 -34.86
N VAL A 772 6.44 2.62 -34.79
CA VAL A 772 7.57 2.27 -35.67
C VAL A 772 7.00 1.49 -36.84
N ASP A 773 7.52 1.74 -38.04
CA ASP A 773 7.12 0.97 -39.22
C ASP A 773 7.40 -0.52 -38.94
N SER A 774 6.36 -1.37 -38.96
CA SER A 774 6.52 -2.80 -38.73
C SER A 774 6.75 -3.58 -40.03
N THR A 775 6.66 -2.91 -41.20
CA THR A 775 6.80 -3.52 -42.52
C THR A 775 8.25 -3.56 -43.00
N ARG A 776 9.11 -2.63 -42.52
CA ARG A 776 10.54 -2.64 -42.77
C ARG A 776 11.29 -3.44 -41.69
N LEU A 777 12.40 -4.05 -42.11
CA LEU A 777 13.31 -4.75 -41.20
C LEU A 777 14.21 -3.71 -40.52
N PHE A 778 14.11 -3.62 -39.19
CA PHE A 778 14.94 -2.74 -38.37
C PHE A 778 15.79 -3.53 -37.39
N GLU A 779 16.95 -2.98 -37.03
CA GLU A 779 17.70 -3.39 -35.85
C GLU A 779 17.70 -2.23 -34.87
N GLN A 780 17.04 -2.42 -33.73
CA GLN A 780 16.92 -1.43 -32.68
C GLN A 780 17.79 -1.85 -31.50
N THR A 781 18.58 -0.91 -30.98
CA THR A 781 19.39 -1.10 -29.76
C THR A 781 19.22 0.10 -28.85
N GLY A 782 19.44 -0.09 -27.55
CA GLY A 782 19.29 0.96 -26.55
C GLY A 782 17.83 1.25 -26.14
N THR A 783 17.64 2.33 -25.40
CA THR A 783 16.33 2.73 -24.84
C THR A 783 15.78 3.95 -25.58
N PHE A 784 14.59 3.84 -26.18
CA PHE A 784 13.95 4.98 -26.85
C PHE A 784 13.87 6.22 -25.93
N GLY A 785 14.16 7.41 -26.47
CA GLY A 785 14.27 8.64 -25.68
C GLY A 785 15.63 8.86 -25.00
N ARG A 786 16.58 7.91 -25.08
CA ARG A 786 17.90 8.01 -24.47
C ARG A 786 19.03 8.05 -25.51
N PRO A 787 20.21 8.62 -25.17
CA PRO A 787 21.35 8.71 -26.08
C PRO A 787 21.88 7.38 -26.64
N ASP A 788 21.58 6.26 -25.98
CA ASP A 788 21.99 4.93 -26.42
C ASP A 788 21.06 4.33 -27.48
N TYR A 789 19.92 4.96 -27.78
CA TYR A 789 19.00 4.46 -28.80
C TYR A 789 19.58 4.59 -30.21
N LYS A 790 19.55 3.48 -30.95
CA LYS A 790 19.89 3.43 -32.38
C LYS A 790 18.86 2.61 -33.14
N MET A 791 18.38 3.16 -34.26
CA MET A 791 17.51 2.46 -35.21
C MET A 791 18.21 2.33 -36.57
N LEU A 792 18.68 1.12 -36.85
CA LEU A 792 19.36 0.75 -38.09
C LEU A 792 18.38 0.17 -39.11
N PHE A 793 18.50 0.58 -40.37
CA PHE A 793 17.63 0.16 -41.46
C PHE A 793 18.19 -1.08 -42.16
N LYS A 794 17.31 -2.02 -42.54
CA LYS A 794 17.66 -3.16 -43.41
C LYS A 794 16.78 -3.18 -44.66
N ASN A 795 17.36 -3.62 -45.77
CA ASN A 795 16.59 -3.94 -46.98
C ASN A 795 15.94 -5.34 -46.89
N ASP A 796 15.16 -5.71 -47.90
CA ASP A 796 14.46 -7.01 -47.98
C ASP A 796 15.38 -8.24 -47.92
N LYS A 797 16.68 -8.06 -48.18
CA LYS A 797 17.71 -9.10 -48.09
C LYS A 797 18.39 -9.15 -46.72
N GLY A 798 17.96 -8.32 -45.77
CA GLY A 798 18.51 -8.21 -44.42
C GLY A 798 19.82 -7.41 -44.33
N ALA A 799 20.29 -6.80 -45.41
CA ALA A 799 21.52 -6.00 -45.39
C ALA A 799 21.24 -4.59 -44.86
N LEU A 800 22.16 -4.05 -44.06
CA LEU A 800 22.07 -2.69 -43.52
C LEU A 800 22.13 -1.66 -44.64
N ILE A 801 21.25 -0.67 -44.58
CA ILE A 801 21.16 0.45 -45.53
C ILE A 801 21.12 1.78 -44.79
N SER A 802 21.54 2.86 -45.45
CA SER A 802 21.44 4.22 -44.98
C SER A 802 20.08 4.83 -45.36
N PRO A 803 19.30 5.35 -44.39
CA PRO A 803 18.08 6.08 -44.68
C PRO A 803 18.35 7.40 -45.42
N TRP A 804 19.56 7.95 -45.32
CA TRP A 804 19.95 9.15 -46.05
C TRP A 804 20.41 8.85 -47.48
N HIS A 805 21.20 7.79 -47.71
CA HIS A 805 21.84 7.57 -49.00
C HIS A 805 21.16 6.53 -49.90
N ASP A 806 20.61 5.46 -49.33
CA ASP A 806 20.18 4.28 -50.09
C ASP A 806 18.68 4.31 -50.43
N ILE A 807 17.91 5.19 -49.79
CA ILE A 807 16.50 5.45 -50.14
C ILE A 807 16.47 6.48 -51.27
N LEU A 808 15.72 6.21 -52.34
CA LEU A 808 15.61 7.13 -53.48
C LEU A 808 14.82 8.39 -53.10
N LEU A 809 15.30 9.57 -53.50
CA LEU A 809 14.55 10.83 -53.38
C LEU A 809 13.22 10.78 -54.14
N GLN A 810 13.24 10.27 -55.37
CA GLN A 810 12.07 10.04 -56.21
C GLN A 810 12.13 8.67 -56.88
N GLU A 811 10.97 8.02 -57.02
CA GLU A 811 10.83 6.84 -57.88
C GLU A 811 10.98 7.23 -59.36
N LYS A 812 11.55 6.35 -60.20
CA LYS A 812 11.74 6.63 -61.64
C LYS A 812 10.44 7.03 -62.38
N LYS A 813 9.29 6.50 -61.94
CA LYS A 813 7.95 6.82 -62.50
C LYS A 813 7.40 8.19 -62.08
N ALA A 814 8.03 8.80 -61.07
CA ALA A 814 7.67 10.08 -60.48
C ALA A 814 8.64 11.21 -60.88
N GLU A 815 9.68 10.90 -61.67
CA GLU A 815 10.64 11.89 -62.17
C GLU A 815 9.93 13.03 -62.90
N GLY A 816 10.20 14.27 -62.47
CA GLY A 816 9.55 15.48 -62.99
C GLY A 816 8.14 15.77 -62.44
N LYS A 817 7.62 14.96 -61.51
CA LYS A 817 6.36 15.22 -60.78
C LYS A 817 6.63 15.78 -59.38
N ASN A 818 5.61 16.40 -58.79
CA ASN A 818 5.61 16.82 -57.38
C ASN A 818 5.29 15.64 -56.45
N GLU A 819 6.14 14.61 -56.47
CA GLU A 819 6.01 13.39 -55.66
C GLU A 819 7.40 12.95 -55.19
N PHE A 820 7.64 12.95 -53.88
CA PHE A 820 8.96 12.68 -53.28
C PHE A 820 8.82 11.68 -52.12
N ASN A 821 9.88 10.94 -51.83
CA ASN A 821 9.92 10.02 -50.69
C ASN A 821 10.38 10.77 -49.44
N PHE A 822 9.56 10.83 -48.40
CA PHE A 822 9.88 11.41 -47.10
C PHE A 822 10.20 10.31 -46.09
N VAL A 823 11.34 10.43 -45.39
CA VAL A 823 11.72 9.52 -44.30
C VAL A 823 11.33 10.17 -42.98
N VAL A 824 10.50 9.49 -42.19
CA VAL A 824 10.04 10.00 -40.89
C VAL A 824 11.10 9.73 -39.83
N GLU A 825 11.54 10.77 -39.13
CA GLU A 825 12.45 10.65 -37.99
C GLU A 825 11.70 10.82 -36.67
N ILE A 826 10.80 11.80 -36.60
CA ILE A 826 10.00 12.10 -35.41
C ILE A 826 8.52 12.03 -35.81
N PRO A 827 7.79 11.01 -35.34
CA PRO A 827 6.35 10.94 -35.55
C PRO A 827 5.63 12.13 -34.94
N LYS A 828 4.52 12.54 -35.55
CA LYS A 828 3.61 13.55 -35.02
C LYS A 828 3.23 13.22 -33.58
N GLY A 829 3.37 14.19 -32.69
CA GLY A 829 3.14 14.02 -31.28
C GLY A 829 4.27 13.25 -30.59
N VAL A 830 5.52 13.33 -31.01
CA VAL A 830 6.65 12.75 -30.26
C VAL A 830 7.61 13.85 -29.86
N ALA A 831 7.93 13.96 -28.56
CA ALA A 831 8.78 15.01 -28.01
C ALA A 831 10.28 14.74 -28.22
N HIS A 832 10.68 13.47 -28.27
CA HIS A 832 12.08 13.09 -28.40
C HIS A 832 12.64 13.55 -29.75
N LYS A 833 13.75 14.30 -29.70
CA LYS A 833 14.42 14.74 -30.92
C LYS A 833 15.22 13.56 -31.48
N MET A 834 14.66 12.93 -32.50
CA MET A 834 15.23 11.80 -33.23
C MET A 834 15.70 12.29 -34.59
N GLU A 835 16.94 11.99 -34.95
CA GLU A 835 17.54 12.43 -36.22
C GLU A 835 18.48 11.36 -36.76
N VAL A 836 18.65 11.33 -38.06
CA VAL A 836 19.65 10.53 -38.75
C VAL A 836 21.03 11.04 -38.35
N ASN A 837 21.85 10.14 -37.81
CA ASN A 837 23.21 10.47 -37.45
C ASN A 837 24.11 10.46 -38.71
N LYS A 838 24.69 11.61 -39.06
CA LYS A 838 25.54 11.76 -40.26
C LYS A 838 26.88 11.03 -40.16
N GLU A 839 27.37 10.76 -38.96
CA GLU A 839 28.74 10.24 -38.71
C GLU A 839 28.76 8.71 -38.50
N GLU A 840 27.72 8.17 -37.87
CA GLU A 840 27.60 6.75 -37.57
C GLU A 840 27.38 5.91 -38.84
N ARG A 841 27.97 4.71 -38.86
CA ARG A 841 27.86 3.81 -40.01
C ARG A 841 26.40 3.49 -40.30
N HIS A 842 26.03 3.58 -41.58
CA HIS A 842 24.67 3.40 -42.09
C HIS A 842 23.64 4.44 -41.61
N ASN A 843 24.10 5.56 -41.04
CA ASN A 843 23.25 6.69 -40.66
C ASN A 843 21.96 6.31 -39.91
N PRO A 844 22.03 5.61 -38.77
CA PRO A 844 20.84 5.24 -38.01
C PRO A 844 20.08 6.48 -37.52
N ILE A 845 18.77 6.33 -37.31
CA ILE A 845 18.02 7.31 -36.53
C ILE A 845 18.40 7.15 -35.06
N MET A 846 18.83 8.24 -34.42
CA MET A 846 19.34 8.29 -33.06
C MET A 846 18.74 9.47 -32.30
N GLN A 847 18.74 9.38 -30.97
CA GLN A 847 18.36 10.50 -30.12
C GLN A 847 19.44 11.59 -30.20
N ASP A 848 19.04 12.82 -30.51
CA ASP A 848 19.91 14.00 -30.41
C ASP A 848 20.29 14.24 -28.93
N THR A 849 21.47 14.81 -28.68
CA THR A 849 21.98 15.01 -27.33
C THR A 849 22.12 16.49 -26.98
N THR A 850 21.95 16.82 -25.69
CA THR A 850 22.22 18.18 -25.20
C THR A 850 23.71 18.51 -25.31
N HIS A 851 24.05 19.81 -25.37
CA HIS A 851 25.45 20.28 -25.43
C HIS A 851 26.30 19.64 -24.31
N GLY A 852 27.23 18.75 -24.67
CA GLY A 852 28.02 17.93 -23.73
C GLY A 852 27.73 16.42 -23.74
N GLY A 853 26.73 15.94 -24.49
CA GLY A 853 26.50 14.52 -24.80
C GLY A 853 25.94 13.65 -23.67
N THR A 854 25.57 14.23 -22.51
CA THR A 854 25.21 13.45 -21.31
C THR A 854 23.73 13.03 -21.24
N ARG A 855 22.83 13.60 -22.06
CA ARG A 855 21.38 13.35 -22.01
C ARG A 855 20.74 13.49 -23.38
N GLY A 856 19.66 12.73 -23.61
CA GLY A 856 18.78 12.90 -24.77
C GLY A 856 18.09 14.26 -24.74
N ARG A 857 17.89 14.84 -25.93
CA ARG A 857 17.24 16.13 -26.15
C ARG A 857 15.78 15.95 -26.53
N ASP A 858 14.90 16.70 -25.87
CA ASP A 858 13.45 16.67 -26.11
C ASP A 858 12.97 18.07 -26.51
N TYR A 859 11.90 18.16 -27.31
CA TYR A 859 11.22 19.42 -27.59
C TYR A 859 10.40 19.86 -26.37
N LEU A 860 10.88 20.90 -25.68
CA LEU A 860 10.31 21.38 -24.42
C LEU A 860 9.25 22.49 -24.60
N TYR A 861 9.11 23.07 -25.79
CA TYR A 861 8.17 24.17 -26.07
C TYR A 861 6.80 23.69 -26.55
N GLY A 862 6.78 22.51 -27.17
CA GLY A 862 5.80 22.05 -28.14
C GLY A 862 6.15 20.64 -28.51
N VAL A 863 5.29 19.62 -28.35
CA VAL A 863 5.50 18.48 -29.25
C VAL A 863 5.19 18.92 -30.67
N PRO A 864 5.89 18.35 -31.66
CA PRO A 864 5.51 18.50 -33.05
C PRO A 864 4.06 18.03 -33.24
N PHE A 865 3.17 18.90 -33.71
CA PHE A 865 1.83 18.51 -34.16
C PHE A 865 1.83 18.10 -35.65
N PHE A 866 3.01 17.85 -36.19
CA PHE A 866 3.35 17.46 -37.55
C PHE A 866 4.36 16.30 -37.47
N ASN A 867 4.47 15.48 -38.52
CA ASN A 867 5.57 14.52 -38.62
C ASN A 867 6.82 15.26 -39.12
N TYR A 868 7.98 14.89 -38.61
CA TYR A 868 9.25 15.50 -38.96
C TYR A 868 10.25 14.46 -39.43
N GLY A 869 11.12 14.85 -40.34
CA GLY A 869 12.20 14.02 -40.83
C GLY A 869 12.90 14.69 -42.01
N LEU A 870 13.35 13.87 -42.97
CA LEU A 870 14.20 14.36 -44.05
C LEU A 870 13.76 13.90 -45.45
N PHE A 871 14.23 14.61 -46.48
CA PHE A 871 14.27 14.09 -47.83
C PHE A 871 15.58 13.33 -48.10
N PRO A 872 15.53 12.02 -48.42
CA PRO A 872 16.73 11.24 -48.63
C PRO A 872 17.47 11.76 -49.87
N GLN A 873 18.78 11.53 -49.92
CA GLN A 873 19.65 11.97 -51.01
C GLN A 873 19.67 13.49 -51.21
N THR A 874 19.46 14.29 -50.17
CA THR A 874 19.62 15.75 -50.20
C THR A 874 20.67 16.17 -49.18
N TRP A 875 21.28 17.35 -49.38
CA TRP A 875 22.23 17.93 -48.43
C TRP A 875 22.30 19.45 -48.61
N GLU A 876 22.18 20.18 -47.50
CA GLU A 876 22.28 21.64 -47.44
C GLU A 876 23.74 22.09 -47.30
N ASP A 877 24.37 22.43 -48.42
CA ASP A 877 25.80 22.79 -48.50
C ASP A 877 26.10 24.13 -47.81
N PRO A 878 26.91 24.16 -46.72
CA PRO A 878 27.23 25.40 -45.99
C PRO A 878 28.01 26.45 -46.80
N SER A 879 28.61 26.04 -47.92
CA SER A 879 29.34 26.93 -48.84
C SER A 879 28.41 27.73 -49.76
N VAL A 880 27.16 27.27 -49.95
CA VAL A 880 26.15 27.98 -50.74
C VAL A 880 25.50 29.02 -49.86
N LYS A 881 25.74 30.31 -50.17
CA LYS A 881 25.22 31.43 -49.38
C LYS A 881 23.94 32.03 -49.99
N ASP A 882 22.98 32.38 -49.14
CA ASP A 882 21.79 33.15 -49.51
C ASP A 882 22.12 34.63 -49.83
N SER A 883 21.10 35.42 -50.16
CA SER A 883 21.24 36.86 -50.44
C SER A 883 21.74 37.70 -49.24
N LYS A 884 21.71 37.14 -48.02
CA LYS A 884 22.15 37.77 -46.77
C LYS A 884 23.51 37.24 -46.30
N GLY A 885 24.11 36.26 -47.00
CA GLY A 885 25.40 35.67 -46.70
C GLY A 885 25.35 34.44 -45.76
N ASN A 886 24.17 33.93 -45.42
CA ASN A 886 23.97 32.75 -44.58
C ASN A 886 24.14 31.47 -45.41
N GLY A 887 24.81 30.43 -44.89
CA GLY A 887 25.00 29.16 -45.64
C GLY A 887 24.07 28.05 -45.18
N GLY A 888 23.94 26.94 -45.93
CA GLY A 888 23.16 25.78 -45.46
C GLY A 888 23.63 25.25 -44.10
N ASP A 889 22.72 24.58 -43.38
CA ASP A 889 22.90 24.05 -42.03
C ASP A 889 23.75 22.77 -41.93
N ASN A 890 24.25 22.26 -43.07
CA ASN A 890 25.08 21.06 -43.17
C ASN A 890 24.33 19.74 -42.91
N ASP A 891 23.01 19.73 -43.01
CA ASP A 891 22.15 18.56 -42.78
C ASP A 891 21.44 18.08 -44.07
N PRO A 892 20.86 16.86 -44.07
CA PRO A 892 19.85 16.50 -45.05
C PRO A 892 18.67 17.48 -44.97
N LEU A 893 18.01 17.75 -46.10
CA LEU A 893 16.95 18.74 -46.17
C LEU A 893 15.76 18.34 -45.30
N ASP A 894 15.40 19.24 -44.37
CA ASP A 894 14.36 19.01 -43.37
C ASP A 894 12.95 19.10 -43.93
N VAL A 895 12.08 18.20 -43.46
CA VAL A 895 10.72 18.05 -43.97
C VAL A 895 9.70 18.03 -42.84
N VAL A 896 8.65 18.83 -43.00
CA VAL A 896 7.50 18.92 -42.13
C VAL A 896 6.26 18.41 -42.87
N GLU A 897 5.78 17.24 -42.49
CA GLU A 897 4.56 16.64 -43.04
C GLU A 897 3.37 16.97 -42.12
N ILE A 898 2.39 17.67 -42.68
CA ILE A 898 1.28 18.32 -41.97
C ILE A 898 -0.03 17.50 -41.98
N GLY A 899 0.06 16.21 -42.29
CA GLY A 899 -1.07 15.32 -42.42
C GLY A 899 -1.84 15.11 -41.11
N VAL A 900 -3.02 14.52 -41.23
CA VAL A 900 -3.85 14.19 -40.06
C VAL A 900 -3.25 13.05 -39.25
N HIS A 901 -2.58 12.10 -39.92
CA HIS A 901 -2.06 10.89 -39.33
C HIS A 901 -0.69 11.07 -38.65
N GLN A 902 -0.45 10.27 -37.62
CA GLN A 902 0.90 10.04 -37.09
C GLN A 902 1.56 8.98 -37.98
N LEU A 903 2.60 9.37 -38.72
CA LEU A 903 3.34 8.47 -39.59
C LEU A 903 4.40 7.71 -38.78
N PRO A 904 4.64 6.42 -39.06
CA PRO A 904 5.58 5.65 -38.26
C PRO A 904 7.03 6.12 -38.40
N MET A 905 7.80 6.14 -37.31
CA MET A 905 9.24 6.40 -37.34
C MET A 905 9.94 5.40 -38.25
N GLY A 906 10.83 5.92 -39.10
CA GLY A 906 11.56 5.21 -40.15
C GLY A 906 10.75 4.76 -41.35
N SER A 907 9.44 5.05 -41.40
CA SER A 907 8.65 4.82 -42.61
C SER A 907 9.08 5.75 -43.75
N VAL A 908 8.90 5.26 -44.98
CA VAL A 908 9.11 6.04 -46.20
C VAL A 908 7.77 6.31 -46.83
N ASN A 909 7.38 7.58 -46.89
CA ASN A 909 6.06 8.00 -47.32
C ASN A 909 6.17 8.83 -48.59
N PRO A 910 5.47 8.46 -49.67
CA PRO A 910 5.28 9.34 -50.80
C PRO A 910 4.52 10.60 -50.37
N VAL A 911 5.12 11.76 -50.56
CA VAL A 911 4.56 13.07 -50.21
C VAL A 911 4.56 13.98 -51.44
N LYS A 912 3.74 15.02 -51.39
CA LYS A 912 3.84 16.15 -52.31
C LYS A 912 4.19 17.44 -51.60
N VAL A 913 4.95 18.30 -52.28
CA VAL A 913 5.50 19.54 -51.77
C VAL A 913 4.47 20.67 -51.88
N LEU A 914 4.33 21.44 -50.81
CA LEU A 914 3.43 22.59 -50.72
C LEU A 914 4.19 23.92 -50.75
N GLY A 915 5.38 23.99 -50.11
CA GLY A 915 6.19 25.20 -50.00
C GLY A 915 7.41 24.99 -49.07
N SER A 916 8.17 26.03 -48.77
CA SER A 916 9.30 26.01 -47.83
C SER A 916 9.26 27.20 -46.88
N LEU A 917 9.60 26.96 -45.61
CA LEU A 917 9.92 28.00 -44.63
C LEU A 917 11.43 28.03 -44.40
N GLU A 918 12.02 29.21 -44.44
CA GLU A 918 13.48 29.41 -44.35
C GLU A 918 13.81 30.07 -43.00
N LEU A 919 14.41 29.30 -42.08
CA LEU A 919 14.89 29.81 -40.79
C LEU A 919 16.34 30.27 -40.92
N VAL A 920 16.66 31.36 -40.23
CA VAL A 920 18.03 31.89 -40.13
C VAL A 920 18.46 31.83 -38.67
N ASP A 921 19.48 31.01 -38.36
CA ASP A 921 20.09 30.90 -37.04
C ASP A 921 21.61 31.04 -37.17
N GLN A 922 22.19 32.07 -36.54
CA GLN A 922 23.65 32.23 -36.42
C GLN A 922 24.48 32.13 -37.73
N GLY A 923 23.90 32.52 -38.86
CA GLY A 923 24.58 32.48 -40.16
C GLY A 923 24.34 31.20 -40.97
N GLU A 924 23.47 30.32 -40.46
CA GLU A 924 22.96 29.12 -41.12
C GLU A 924 21.53 29.35 -41.62
N VAL A 925 21.25 28.80 -42.80
CA VAL A 925 19.94 28.69 -43.43
C VAL A 925 19.49 27.26 -43.25
N ASP A 926 18.31 27.11 -42.66
CA ASP A 926 17.66 25.83 -42.39
C ASP A 926 16.30 25.85 -43.10
N HIS A 927 16.18 25.07 -44.18
CA HIS A 927 14.97 25.00 -44.99
C HIS A 927 14.03 23.90 -44.46
N LYS A 928 12.88 24.30 -43.90
CA LYS A 928 11.79 23.39 -43.54
C LYS A 928 10.81 23.25 -44.70
N ILE A 929 10.88 22.14 -45.43
CA ILE A 929 9.97 21.88 -46.56
C ILE A 929 8.61 21.41 -46.05
N LEU A 930 7.55 22.10 -46.44
CA LEU A 930 6.17 21.76 -46.10
C LEU A 930 5.62 20.75 -47.10
N VAL A 931 5.14 19.61 -46.61
CA VAL A 931 4.62 18.53 -47.44
C VAL A 931 3.34 17.94 -46.86
N ILE A 932 2.60 17.19 -47.69
CA ILE A 932 1.49 16.35 -47.24
C ILE A 932 1.64 14.95 -47.85
N SER A 933 1.39 13.92 -47.06
CA SER A 933 1.34 12.53 -47.52
C SER A 933 0.33 12.36 -48.65
N LEU A 934 0.69 11.59 -49.68
CA LEU A 934 -0.24 11.25 -50.76
C LEU A 934 -1.40 10.35 -50.28
N ASP A 935 -1.20 9.64 -49.17
CA ASP A 935 -2.21 8.81 -48.52
C ASP A 935 -3.10 9.60 -47.54
N ASP A 936 -2.83 10.89 -47.32
CA ASP A 936 -3.66 11.73 -46.46
C ASP A 936 -5.06 11.95 -47.08
N PRO A 937 -6.14 11.86 -46.29
CA PRO A 937 -7.50 12.07 -46.80
C PRO A 937 -7.74 13.44 -47.43
N ASP A 938 -7.01 14.48 -46.99
CA ASP A 938 -7.08 15.82 -47.55
C ASP A 938 -6.04 16.07 -48.65
N ALA A 939 -5.21 15.09 -49.01
CA ALA A 939 -4.18 15.23 -50.04
C ALA A 939 -4.77 15.80 -51.32
N SER A 940 -5.87 15.24 -51.84
CA SER A 940 -6.51 15.75 -53.07
C SER A 940 -6.95 17.23 -53.00
N ARG A 941 -7.21 17.75 -51.80
CA ARG A 941 -7.72 19.11 -51.54
C ARG A 941 -6.62 20.12 -51.24
N ILE A 942 -5.44 19.68 -50.81
CA ILE A 942 -4.33 20.55 -50.42
C ILE A 942 -3.20 20.41 -51.44
N ASN A 943 -3.11 21.31 -52.42
CA ASN A 943 -2.06 21.28 -53.46
C ASN A 943 -1.06 22.44 -53.35
N SER A 944 -1.33 23.38 -52.45
CA SER A 944 -0.52 24.58 -52.19
C SER A 944 -0.66 25.01 -50.74
N VAL A 945 0.20 25.94 -50.29
CA VAL A 945 0.08 26.58 -48.96
C VAL A 945 -1.24 27.35 -48.81
N ASP A 946 -1.77 27.93 -49.90
CA ASP A 946 -3.06 28.61 -49.88
C ASP A 946 -4.23 27.63 -49.68
N ASP A 947 -4.14 26.44 -50.28
CA ASP A 947 -5.12 25.38 -50.03
C ASP A 947 -5.02 24.86 -48.60
N LEU A 948 -3.80 24.74 -48.05
CA LEU A 948 -3.59 24.39 -46.66
C LEU A 948 -4.30 25.39 -45.72
N LYS A 949 -4.08 26.69 -45.92
CA LYS A 949 -4.75 27.75 -45.12
C LYS A 949 -6.28 27.64 -45.18
N LYS A 950 -6.85 27.25 -46.33
CA LYS A 950 -8.30 27.10 -46.52
C LYS A 950 -8.85 25.79 -45.93
N VAL A 951 -8.15 24.68 -46.10
CA VAL A 951 -8.62 23.34 -45.70
C VAL A 951 -8.33 23.07 -44.22
N LYS A 952 -7.20 23.55 -43.70
CA LYS A 952 -6.80 23.43 -42.28
C LYS A 952 -6.40 24.80 -41.71
N PRO A 953 -7.36 25.71 -41.47
CA PRO A 953 -7.07 27.05 -40.95
C PRO A 953 -6.39 26.98 -39.57
N GLY A 954 -5.35 27.79 -39.35
CA GLY A 954 -4.60 27.85 -38.10
C GLY A 954 -3.37 26.92 -38.03
N VAL A 955 -3.27 25.92 -38.91
CA VAL A 955 -2.15 24.95 -38.89
C VAL A 955 -0.83 25.60 -39.27
N LEU A 956 -0.83 26.47 -40.29
CA LEU A 956 0.39 27.16 -40.71
C LEU A 956 0.84 28.16 -39.65
N GLU A 957 -0.09 28.90 -39.05
CA GLU A 957 0.17 29.86 -37.99
C GLU A 957 0.75 29.17 -36.75
N ALA A 958 0.19 28.02 -36.37
CA ALA A 958 0.72 27.19 -35.29
C ALA A 958 2.14 26.67 -35.61
N LEU A 959 2.42 26.37 -36.89
CA LEU A 959 3.72 25.83 -37.31
C LEU A 959 4.80 26.90 -37.26
N VAL A 960 4.48 28.08 -37.77
CA VAL A 960 5.35 29.26 -37.69
C VAL A 960 5.63 29.64 -36.23
N ASP A 961 4.61 29.62 -35.35
CA ASP A 961 4.81 29.85 -33.91
C ASP A 961 5.73 28.80 -33.28
N TRP A 962 5.47 27.51 -33.56
CA TRP A 962 6.27 26.42 -33.03
C TRP A 962 7.74 26.55 -33.47
N LEU A 963 7.99 26.74 -34.77
CA LEU A 963 9.34 26.87 -35.33
C LEU A 963 10.09 28.11 -34.82
N LYS A 964 9.40 29.20 -34.49
CA LYS A 964 10.01 30.39 -33.86
C LYS A 964 10.50 30.13 -32.45
N ASN A 965 9.70 29.41 -31.68
CA ASN A 965 9.82 29.43 -30.23
C ASN A 965 10.36 28.13 -29.63
N TYR A 966 10.49 27.05 -30.41
CA TYR A 966 10.79 25.74 -29.84
C TYR A 966 12.14 25.63 -29.11
N LYS A 967 13.12 26.46 -29.49
CA LYS A 967 14.46 26.50 -28.88
C LYS A 967 14.52 27.36 -27.60
N ILE A 968 13.49 28.16 -27.29
CA ILE A 968 13.53 29.10 -26.15
C ILE A 968 13.67 28.39 -24.79
N PRO A 969 12.97 27.28 -24.50
CA PRO A 969 13.14 26.57 -23.23
C PRO A 969 14.56 26.01 -23.03
N GLU A 970 15.33 25.84 -24.11
CA GLU A 970 16.74 25.43 -24.07
C GLU A 970 17.70 26.61 -23.81
N GLY A 971 17.17 27.81 -23.54
CA GLY A 971 17.94 29.02 -23.29
C GLY A 971 18.40 29.76 -24.55
N LYS A 972 17.94 29.37 -25.75
CA LYS A 972 18.23 30.06 -27.01
C LYS A 972 17.27 31.22 -27.27
N LYS A 973 17.63 32.11 -28.20
CA LYS A 973 16.76 33.22 -28.65
C LYS A 973 15.65 32.68 -29.57
N VAL A 974 14.63 33.51 -29.80
CA VAL A 974 13.58 33.26 -30.81
C VAL A 974 14.24 33.12 -32.18
N ASN A 975 13.86 32.11 -32.98
CA ASN A 975 14.34 31.95 -34.34
C ASN A 975 13.74 33.03 -35.26
N GLU A 976 14.51 33.49 -36.25
CA GLU A 976 14.06 34.46 -37.25
C GLU A 976 13.83 33.75 -38.59
N PHE A 977 12.75 34.10 -39.29
CA PHE A 977 12.53 33.62 -40.66
C PHE A 977 13.07 34.64 -41.66
N ALA A 978 13.61 34.15 -42.79
CA ALA A 978 13.96 35.02 -43.91
C ALA A 978 12.70 35.70 -44.51
N ARG A 979 11.57 35.00 -44.48
CA ARG A 979 10.21 35.47 -44.84
C ARG A 979 9.18 34.78 -43.94
N GLU A 980 8.19 35.53 -43.47
CA GLU A 980 7.10 35.03 -42.61
C GLU A 980 6.10 34.10 -43.33
N GLU A 981 6.03 34.21 -44.66
CA GLU A 981 5.15 33.39 -45.51
C GLU A 981 5.97 32.34 -46.27
N PRO A 982 5.50 31.08 -46.34
CA PRO A 982 6.20 30.04 -47.09
C PRO A 982 6.32 30.36 -48.59
N THR A 983 7.36 29.83 -49.22
CA THR A 983 7.53 29.88 -50.69
C THR A 983 6.47 29.04 -51.42
N SER A 984 6.37 29.20 -52.75
CA SER A 984 5.55 28.30 -53.56
C SER A 984 6.14 26.88 -53.61
N SER A 985 5.32 25.92 -54.04
CA SER A 985 5.75 24.53 -54.24
C SER A 985 6.83 24.44 -55.33
N GLU A 986 6.76 25.22 -56.41
CA GLU A 986 7.77 25.24 -57.46
C GLU A 986 9.12 25.79 -56.97
N GLU A 987 9.10 26.78 -56.08
CA GLU A 987 10.32 27.30 -55.45
C GLU A 987 10.93 26.27 -54.49
N ALA A 988 10.10 25.64 -53.66
CA ALA A 988 10.54 24.58 -52.76
C ALA A 988 11.13 23.37 -53.52
N ILE A 989 10.53 22.97 -54.64
CA ILE A 989 11.06 21.90 -55.50
C ILE A 989 12.44 22.25 -56.07
N LYS A 990 12.69 23.51 -56.42
CA LYS A 990 14.04 23.93 -56.86
C LYS A 990 15.07 23.79 -55.74
N ILE A 991 14.70 24.07 -54.50
CA ILE A 991 15.56 23.88 -53.32
C ILE A 991 15.88 22.38 -53.14
N ILE A 992 14.86 21.51 -53.21
CA ILE A 992 15.03 20.05 -53.12
C ILE A 992 15.98 19.53 -54.21
N MET A 993 15.79 19.96 -55.46
CA MET A 993 16.64 19.49 -56.56
C MET A 993 18.08 20.05 -56.48
N ALA A 994 18.25 21.28 -56.01
CA ALA A 994 19.58 21.87 -55.80
C ALA A 994 20.35 21.14 -54.67
N THR A 995 19.68 20.85 -53.55
CA THR A 995 20.28 20.08 -52.44
C THR A 995 20.54 18.63 -52.83
N HIS A 996 19.72 18.03 -53.72
CA HIS A 996 20.01 16.73 -54.31
C HIS A 996 21.27 16.73 -55.18
N GLU A 997 21.43 17.73 -56.05
CA GLU A 997 22.64 17.88 -56.87
C GLU A 997 23.90 18.06 -55.99
N ARG A 998 23.77 18.81 -54.89
CA ARG A 998 24.85 19.01 -53.91
C ARG A 998 25.19 17.72 -53.18
N TRP A 999 24.19 16.96 -52.75
CA TRP A 999 24.39 15.63 -52.18
C TRP A 999 25.10 14.68 -53.16
N GLN A 1000 24.76 14.70 -54.45
CA GLN A 1000 25.44 13.88 -55.46
C GLN A 1000 26.94 14.20 -55.53
N LYS A 1001 27.31 15.49 -55.52
CA LYS A 1001 28.70 15.96 -55.52
C LYS A 1001 29.42 15.64 -54.22
N LEU A 1002 28.74 15.71 -53.08
CA LEU A 1002 29.27 15.26 -51.79
C LEU A 1002 29.56 13.76 -51.82
N LYS A 1003 28.61 12.96 -52.31
CA LYS A 1003 28.70 11.50 -52.38
C LYS A 1003 29.76 11.03 -53.39
N SER A 1004 29.99 11.76 -54.48
CA SER A 1004 31.04 11.47 -55.47
C SER A 1004 32.45 11.89 -55.01
N GLY A 1005 32.55 12.68 -53.94
CA GLY A 1005 33.80 13.25 -53.45
C GLY A 1005 34.26 14.51 -54.19
N GLU A 1006 33.42 15.10 -55.05
CA GLU A 1006 33.67 16.39 -55.69
C GLU A 1006 33.63 17.56 -54.70
N ILE A 1007 32.84 17.42 -53.62
CA ILE A 1007 32.79 18.36 -52.50
C ILE A 1007 33.31 17.65 -51.24
N SER A 1008 34.32 18.24 -50.59
CA SER A 1008 34.84 17.75 -49.31
C SER A 1008 34.28 18.56 -48.15
N VAL A 1009 33.71 17.89 -47.15
CA VAL A 1009 33.33 18.49 -45.86
C VAL A 1009 34.41 18.26 -44.81
N LYS A 1010 34.45 19.11 -43.77
CA LYS A 1010 35.39 18.93 -42.65
C LYS A 1010 34.91 17.87 -41.66
N ASP A 1011 33.62 17.61 -41.62
CA ASP A 1011 32.98 16.68 -40.69
C ASP A 1011 33.16 15.22 -41.14
N SER A 1012 33.17 14.30 -40.16
CA SER A 1012 33.39 12.88 -40.38
C SER A 1012 32.12 12.14 -40.83
N PHE A 1013 31.49 12.58 -41.92
CA PHE A 1013 30.28 11.96 -42.43
C PHE A 1013 30.52 10.54 -42.95
N PHE A 1014 29.60 9.63 -42.62
CA PHE A 1014 29.52 8.32 -43.26
C PHE A 1014 28.82 8.47 -44.61
N LEU A 1015 29.59 8.45 -45.69
CA LEU A 1015 29.11 8.57 -47.06
C LEU A 1015 29.07 7.23 -47.80
N GLY A 1016 28.91 6.10 -47.11
CA GLY A 1016 28.80 4.76 -47.73
C GLY A 1016 30.13 4.08 -47.96
#